data_AF-A0A1V6U0E6-F1
#
_entry.id   AF-A0A1V6U0E6-F1
#
_cell.length_a   1.000
_cell.length_b   1.000
_cell.length_c   1.000
_cell.angle_alpha   90.00
_cell.angle_beta   90.00
_cell.angle_gamma   90.00
#
_symmetry.space_group_name_H-M   'P 1'
#
loop_
_entity.id
_entity.type
_entity.pdbx_description
1 polymer ?
#
loop_
_entity_poly.entity_id
_entity_poly.type
_entity_poly.pdbx_seq_one_letter_code
_entity_poly.pdbx_strand_id
1 'polypeptide(L)'
;MQEQPLRLLVGPSGSTKGGTPRQFQFQLQFGLPAEAFVIGGDNEGLLLSMTLQRTISGVKECFASGGGYSAPGRLIYRYTYTNMRFDFQAPLGLGSLCSSILSLFNGNHQQGHITHHPVLPPSYPLAVRNPYLSAWMPSDRVQQLPYAEPQFWAGQELGWSVIVRVDGQTYSLMGVPDLDEDEILPATVHRAEFTSTHSIFDLTAGSVKFTLDFFSPVTPSNYLRQSLPYSYLNVQVSGSWGSDIQIYSDIDGRWTGREDRSVLDYEAHDDGFAIHSLSVEDAAKYAEASDMALWGKAILASRPSESSSLSALTGDPKSVRSRFARKGDLSEEKFAWSYGSVAALAHDLGTVYGEASVNFAVGYEREAAINYLGEEYTGYYRAEYPTTHQAISHFFDDYEAAFEESTELDRELAAFATATAGPKYADIVALSTRQAYGGVDLTIPNKSLDTDDVLAFIKELSSDGNVNTIDVIMPAFPVYWVLDPNWIRLMLEPVMRYLDAGRWHLPYTIHDIGSHYPHAIGHDDQEAEPMPIEECGNLLILALSYARATGDTDWTDQYLEIFQNYADYLVDNSINIANQLSSNDAAGPLANETNLAIKAAIGIKAFGELSEIDRYSRIGEEHASLLFEEGLGTDEEQTHFVLQYPDYPESWKTPYNLFPDVLLGLNTFSNDAIKVNSEFYSTVRGEYGVALDNRQDWAKSDWNMWLAATFEENTRDEFVEDLWAFMTNGKHNWPFSDRYVTDSSHGNVPGTPILCRARPTVGGHFALLALKGPASIQSLSFDKPTGMRHQKGNASRFKSHGPEL
;
A
#
# COMPACT_ATOMS: atom_id res chain seq x y z
N MET A 1 -16.61 3.22 -11.93
CA MET A 1 -16.98 3.83 -13.23
C MET A 1 -15.86 4.77 -13.62
N GLN A 2 -15.17 4.50 -14.73
CA GLN A 2 -14.12 5.35 -15.29
C GLN A 2 -14.75 6.55 -16.00
N GLU A 3 -14.25 7.76 -15.75
CA GLU A 3 -14.53 8.93 -16.59
C GLU A 3 -13.47 9.05 -17.67
N GLN A 4 -13.86 8.95 -18.94
CA GLN A 4 -13.04 9.37 -20.08
C GLN A 4 -13.27 10.87 -20.38
N PRO A 5 -12.24 11.62 -20.82
CA PRO A 5 -12.38 13.02 -21.16
C PRO A 5 -13.02 13.21 -22.55
N LEU A 6 -14.13 13.95 -22.62
CA LEU A 6 -14.73 14.38 -23.88
C LEU A 6 -13.86 15.44 -24.58
N ARG A 7 -13.26 15.11 -25.73
CA ARG A 7 -12.70 16.09 -26.68
C ARG A 7 -13.82 16.75 -27.49
N LEU A 8 -13.90 18.08 -27.44
CA LEU A 8 -14.76 18.89 -28.30
C LEU A 8 -13.99 19.30 -29.57
N LEU A 9 -14.38 18.72 -30.70
CA LEU A 9 -13.93 19.15 -32.04
C LEU A 9 -14.82 20.30 -32.53
N VAL A 10 -14.22 21.47 -32.80
CA VAL A 10 -14.89 22.61 -33.45
C VAL A 10 -14.43 22.67 -34.92
N GLY A 11 -15.35 22.44 -35.85
CA GLY A 11 -15.19 22.71 -37.27
C GLY A 11 -15.98 23.96 -37.71
N PRO A 12 -15.57 24.68 -38.78
CA PRO A 12 -16.06 26.03 -39.05
C PRO A 12 -17.29 26.02 -39.97
N SER A 13 -18.29 26.84 -39.64
CA SER A 13 -19.26 27.40 -40.60
C SER A 13 -19.81 28.68 -39.96
N GLY A 14 -19.89 29.84 -40.61
CA GLY A 14 -20.51 30.10 -41.90
C GLY A 14 -21.60 31.15 -41.63
N SER A 15 -21.40 32.37 -42.14
CA SER A 15 -22.19 33.58 -41.85
C SER A 15 -23.71 33.43 -42.05
N THR A 16 -24.54 34.10 -41.23
CA THR A 16 -25.54 35.09 -41.70
C THR A 16 -26.10 35.96 -40.57
N LYS A 17 -26.55 37.15 -40.99
CA LYS A 17 -27.01 38.32 -40.25
C LYS A 17 -28.32 38.13 -39.46
N GLY A 18 -28.48 38.88 -38.37
CA GLY A 18 -29.79 39.25 -37.81
C GLY A 18 -29.87 39.07 -36.29
N GLY A 19 -30.02 40.17 -35.55
CA GLY A 19 -29.82 40.21 -34.11
C GLY A 19 -31.01 39.79 -33.24
N THR A 20 -30.68 39.22 -32.07
CA THR A 20 -31.20 39.50 -30.71
C THR A 20 -30.60 38.45 -29.75
N PRO A 21 -30.17 38.80 -28.53
CA PRO A 21 -29.56 37.81 -27.62
C PRO A 21 -30.63 36.95 -26.96
N ARG A 22 -30.56 35.62 -27.13
CA ARG A 22 -31.30 34.65 -26.32
C ARG A 22 -30.37 34.05 -25.27
N GLN A 23 -30.80 34.11 -24.01
CA GLN A 23 -30.24 33.33 -22.91
C GLN A 23 -30.45 31.84 -23.19
N PHE A 24 -29.39 31.04 -23.04
CA PHE A 24 -29.49 29.58 -22.96
C PHE A 24 -29.64 29.19 -21.49
N GLN A 25 -30.78 28.60 -21.14
CA GLN A 25 -30.96 27.82 -19.91
C GLN A 25 -30.61 26.36 -20.24
N PHE A 26 -29.71 25.77 -19.45
CA PHE A 26 -29.51 24.33 -19.40
C PHE A 26 -30.34 23.77 -18.23
N GLN A 27 -31.30 22.88 -18.52
CA GLN A 27 -31.95 22.04 -17.52
C GLN A 27 -31.26 20.68 -17.51
N LEU A 28 -30.71 20.29 -16.36
CA LEU A 28 -30.30 18.91 -16.05
C LEU A 28 -31.48 18.21 -15.39
N GLN A 29 -31.99 17.17 -16.05
CA GLN A 29 -33.10 16.34 -15.59
C GLN A 29 -32.51 15.01 -15.12
N PHE A 30 -32.54 14.74 -13.82
CA PHE A 30 -32.17 13.43 -13.26
C PHE A 30 -33.37 12.49 -13.38
N GLY A 31 -33.25 11.44 -14.18
CA GLY A 31 -34.18 10.33 -14.23
C GLY A 31 -33.63 9.15 -13.42
N LEU A 32 -34.29 8.80 -12.32
CA LEU A 32 -34.16 7.49 -11.68
C LEU A 32 -35.38 6.64 -12.06
N PRO A 33 -35.23 5.35 -12.37
CA PRO A 33 -36.36 4.47 -12.63
C PRO A 33 -37.03 4.06 -11.31
N ALA A 34 -38.36 4.03 -11.34
CA ALA A 34 -39.20 3.51 -10.29
C ALA A 34 -39.36 1.98 -10.44
N GLU A 35 -39.02 1.22 -9.41
CA GLU A 35 -39.58 -0.12 -9.20
C GLU A 35 -40.62 -0.05 -8.08
N ALA A 36 -41.79 -0.59 -8.38
CA ALA A 36 -42.99 -0.53 -7.58
C ALA A 36 -43.07 -1.74 -6.64
N PHE A 37 -43.26 -1.50 -5.35
CA PHE A 37 -43.86 -2.48 -4.44
C PHE A 37 -45.30 -2.07 -4.15
N VAL A 38 -46.24 -2.96 -4.51
CA VAL A 38 -47.65 -2.90 -4.13
C VAL A 38 -47.81 -3.81 -2.91
N ILE A 39 -48.19 -3.24 -1.76
CA ILE A 39 -48.83 -3.98 -0.67
C ILE A 39 -50.02 -3.14 -0.20
N GLY A 40 -51.22 -3.74 -0.27
CA GLY A 40 -52.47 -3.15 0.21
C GLY A 40 -52.74 -3.44 1.67
N GLY A 41 -53.72 -2.73 2.25
CA GLY A 41 -54.34 -3.08 3.53
C GLY A 41 -54.69 -1.87 4.39
N ASP A 42 -55.97 -1.77 4.75
CA ASP A 42 -56.63 -0.66 5.44
C ASP A 42 -56.24 -0.46 6.93
N ASN A 43 -56.43 0.79 7.35
CA ASN A 43 -56.90 1.30 8.66
C ASN A 43 -55.99 1.39 9.91
N GLU A 44 -56.04 2.62 10.45
CA GLU A 44 -55.88 3.12 11.83
C GLU A 44 -54.51 3.19 12.52
N GLY A 45 -54.10 4.44 12.84
CA GLY A 45 -53.75 4.81 14.21
C GLY A 45 -52.27 5.02 14.58
N LEU A 46 -51.93 6.29 14.87
CA LEU A 46 -50.78 6.81 15.63
C LEU A 46 -49.35 6.62 15.05
N LEU A 47 -48.79 7.73 14.55
CA LEU A 47 -47.34 7.96 14.51
C LEU A 47 -46.99 9.22 15.32
N LEU A 48 -46.13 9.02 16.31
CA LEU A 48 -45.39 10.05 17.04
C LEU A 48 -44.28 10.57 16.12
N SER A 49 -44.23 11.88 15.87
CA SER A 49 -43.08 12.55 15.24
C SER A 49 -42.44 13.48 16.25
N MET A 50 -41.22 13.15 16.69
CA MET A 50 -40.34 14.07 17.41
C MET A 50 -39.52 14.87 16.40
N THR A 51 -39.86 16.15 16.26
CA THR A 51 -39.08 17.15 15.51
C THR A 51 -38.16 17.87 16.49
N LEU A 52 -36.83 17.72 16.36
CA LEU A 52 -35.87 18.55 17.09
C LEU A 52 -35.61 19.84 16.29
N GLN A 53 -36.30 20.90 16.69
CA GLN A 53 -36.16 22.24 16.13
C GLN A 53 -35.06 22.99 16.92
N ARG A 54 -33.92 23.29 16.27
CA ARG A 54 -32.98 24.31 16.77
C ARG A 54 -33.21 25.61 16.01
N THR A 55 -33.95 26.50 16.67
CA THR A 55 -34.20 27.88 16.24
C THR A 55 -32.98 28.74 16.60
N ILE A 56 -32.29 29.28 15.60
CA ILE A 56 -31.43 30.46 15.75
C ILE A 56 -32.14 31.61 15.03
N SER A 57 -32.75 32.50 15.81
CA SER A 57 -33.32 33.76 15.32
C SER A 57 -32.24 34.83 15.33
N GLY A 58 -31.84 35.31 14.15
CA GLY A 58 -31.03 36.51 13.97
C GLY A 58 -31.54 37.28 12.76
N VAL A 59 -32.37 38.30 13.01
CA VAL A 59 -32.88 39.24 12.01
C VAL A 59 -31.74 40.12 11.51
N LYS A 60 -31.66 40.35 10.19
CA LYS A 60 -31.18 41.61 9.61
C LYS A 60 -31.71 41.80 8.19
N GLU A 61 -32.56 42.81 8.03
CA GLU A 61 -33.02 43.35 6.75
C GLU A 61 -31.92 44.18 6.06
N CYS A 62 -31.94 44.16 4.74
CA CYS A 62 -31.11 44.98 3.86
C CYS A 62 -31.60 46.43 3.78
N PHE A 63 -30.67 47.38 3.63
CA PHE A 63 -30.87 48.58 2.83
C PHE A 63 -29.60 48.91 2.03
N ALA A 64 -29.79 49.27 0.77
CA ALA A 64 -28.74 49.68 -0.17
C ALA A 64 -28.55 51.21 -0.16
N SER A 65 -27.32 51.69 -0.35
CA SER A 65 -26.93 52.74 -1.32
C SER A 65 -25.50 53.27 -1.10
N GLY A 66 -24.78 53.46 -2.21
CA GLY A 66 -23.92 54.63 -2.45
C GLY A 66 -22.50 54.70 -1.85
N GLY A 67 -21.50 54.42 -2.70
CA GLY A 67 -20.33 55.28 -2.97
C GLY A 67 -19.28 55.58 -1.87
N GLY A 68 -18.00 55.27 -2.20
CA GLY A 68 -16.86 56.14 -1.89
C GLY A 68 -15.92 55.77 -0.73
N TYR A 69 -14.69 55.39 -1.09
CA TYR A 69 -13.37 55.54 -0.42
C TYR A 69 -13.15 55.31 1.10
N SER A 70 -12.07 54.55 1.36
CA SER A 70 -11.05 54.65 2.44
C SER A 70 -11.00 53.57 3.56
N ALA A 71 -9.88 52.80 3.53
CA ALA A 71 -8.98 52.28 4.59
C ALA A 71 -9.51 51.61 5.90
N PRO A 72 -8.70 50.72 6.55
CA PRO A 72 -9.20 49.59 7.34
C PRO A 72 -9.26 49.83 8.85
N GLY A 73 -10.20 49.15 9.53
CA GLY A 73 -10.34 49.12 10.99
C GLY A 73 -10.40 47.70 11.55
N ARG A 74 -9.49 47.41 12.51
CA ARG A 74 -9.25 46.15 13.22
C ARG A 74 -10.33 45.94 14.31
N LEU A 75 -10.90 44.74 14.45
CA LEU A 75 -11.81 44.38 15.54
C LEU A 75 -11.16 43.35 16.49
N ILE A 76 -11.13 43.68 17.78
CA ILE A 76 -10.64 42.87 18.91
C ILE A 76 -11.86 42.46 19.74
N TYR A 77 -11.98 41.17 20.09
CA TYR A 77 -13.00 40.68 21.03
C TYR A 77 -12.39 40.38 22.40
N ARG A 78 -13.04 40.83 23.48
CA ARG A 78 -12.75 40.49 24.89
C ARG A 78 -13.99 39.85 25.50
N TYR A 79 -13.79 38.75 26.23
CA TYR A 79 -14.82 38.07 27.03
C TYR A 79 -14.75 38.51 28.50
N THR A 80 -15.89 38.63 29.16
CA THR A 80 -16.01 38.84 30.62
C THR A 80 -17.03 37.86 31.20
N TYR A 81 -16.64 37.16 32.27
CA TYR A 81 -17.47 36.24 33.05
C TYR A 81 -18.09 36.97 34.26
N THR A 82 -19.34 36.64 34.60
CA THR A 82 -20.02 37.12 35.81
C THR A 82 -20.51 35.95 36.66
N ASN A 83 -20.16 35.98 37.94
CA ASN A 83 -20.51 35.00 38.98
C ASN A 83 -22.00 35.02 39.36
N MET A 84 -22.59 33.85 39.63
CA MET A 84 -23.87 33.72 40.35
C MET A 84 -23.68 32.98 41.68
N ARG A 85 -24.29 33.54 42.74
CA ARG A 85 -24.38 32.97 44.10
C ARG A 85 -25.66 32.14 44.24
N PHE A 86 -25.58 31.05 44.98
CA PHE A 86 -26.73 30.24 45.39
C PHE A 86 -27.27 30.69 46.76
N ASP A 87 -28.60 30.71 46.90
CA ASP A 87 -29.31 30.91 48.17
C ASP A 87 -30.21 29.69 48.41
N PHE A 88 -30.18 29.14 49.63
CA PHE A 88 -30.81 27.87 50.01
C PHE A 88 -31.89 28.13 51.06
N GLN A 89 -33.17 27.96 50.71
CA GLN A 89 -34.25 27.70 51.68
C GLN A 89 -35.58 27.32 50.99
N ALA A 90 -35.89 26.01 50.92
CA ALA A 90 -37.25 25.42 51.03
C ALA A 90 -37.21 23.89 50.85
N PRO A 91 -38.04 23.09 51.57
CA PRO A 91 -37.95 21.63 51.57
C PRO A 91 -38.90 20.99 50.54
N LEU A 92 -38.40 20.08 49.71
CA LEU A 92 -39.24 19.30 48.79
C LEU A 92 -38.86 17.82 48.78
N GLY A 93 -39.77 17.02 49.36
CA GLY A 93 -40.47 15.93 48.68
C GLY A 93 -39.67 14.71 48.22
N LEU A 94 -40.12 13.53 48.69
CA LEU A 94 -39.73 12.15 48.34
C LEU A 94 -39.86 11.76 46.84
N GLY A 95 -39.74 12.69 45.90
CA GLY A 95 -39.80 12.45 44.44
C GLY A 95 -38.44 12.27 43.76
N SER A 96 -37.32 12.36 44.47
CA SER A 96 -35.97 12.38 43.86
C SER A 96 -35.21 11.04 43.91
N LEU A 97 -35.85 9.93 44.31
CA LEU A 97 -35.20 8.62 44.41
C LEU A 97 -35.47 7.68 43.22
N CYS A 98 -36.42 8.03 42.34
CA CYS A 98 -36.69 7.24 41.12
C CYS A 98 -35.96 7.76 39.87
N SER A 99 -35.48 9.00 39.86
CA SER A 99 -34.74 9.56 38.71
C SER A 99 -33.24 9.26 38.72
N SER A 100 -32.70 8.78 39.84
CA SER A 100 -31.30 8.35 39.98
C SER A 100 -31.07 6.87 39.70
N ILE A 101 -32.14 6.06 39.57
CA ILE A 101 -32.06 4.66 39.15
C ILE A 101 -32.26 4.53 37.62
N LEU A 102 -32.97 5.47 36.97
CA LEU A 102 -33.15 5.48 35.51
C LEU A 102 -31.94 6.08 34.75
N SER A 103 -31.06 6.83 35.41
CA SER A 103 -29.79 7.29 34.84
C SER A 103 -28.69 6.21 34.82
N LEU A 104 -28.94 5.03 35.41
CA LEU A 104 -28.07 3.84 35.30
C LEU A 104 -28.46 2.93 34.11
N PHE A 105 -29.54 3.24 33.39
CA PHE A 105 -30.02 2.46 32.24
C PHE A 105 -29.97 3.20 30.89
N ASN A 106 -29.40 4.42 30.85
CA ASN A 106 -28.98 5.05 29.60
C ASN A 106 -27.46 4.86 29.45
N GLY A 107 -27.06 3.65 29.11
CA GLY A 107 -25.72 3.34 28.65
C GLY A 107 -25.47 3.95 27.27
N ASN A 108 -25.31 5.27 27.20
CA ASN A 108 -24.42 5.81 26.18
C ASN A 108 -23.03 5.30 26.56
N HIS A 109 -22.65 4.16 26.00
CA HIS A 109 -21.26 3.71 25.98
C HIS A 109 -20.44 4.88 25.41
N GLN A 110 -19.82 5.67 26.28
CA GLN A 110 -18.65 6.43 25.89
C GLN A 110 -17.61 5.37 25.55
N GLN A 111 -17.59 4.91 24.30
CA GLN A 111 -16.43 4.19 23.79
C GLN A 111 -15.24 5.10 24.05
N GLY A 112 -14.27 4.59 24.81
CA GLY A 112 -13.02 5.31 25.05
C GLY A 112 -12.37 5.65 23.72
N HIS A 113 -11.62 6.75 23.69
CA HIS A 113 -10.78 7.08 22.55
C HIS A 113 -9.77 5.94 22.35
N ILE A 114 -9.71 5.36 21.14
CA ILE A 114 -8.71 4.34 20.81
C ILE A 114 -7.33 4.97 20.83
N THR A 115 -6.36 4.25 21.41
CA THR A 115 -4.96 4.67 21.34
C THR A 115 -4.32 4.04 20.11
N HIS A 116 -3.75 4.87 19.23
CA HIS A 116 -3.04 4.43 18.04
C HIS A 116 -1.53 4.39 18.31
N HIS A 117 -0.87 3.32 17.91
CA HIS A 117 0.58 3.15 18.04
C HIS A 117 1.23 2.66 16.74
N PRO A 118 2.41 3.19 16.37
CA PRO A 118 3.04 4.38 16.93
C PRO A 118 2.21 5.65 16.69
N VAL A 119 1.42 5.68 15.62
CA VAL A 119 0.56 6.80 15.18
C VAL A 119 -0.71 6.28 14.52
N LEU A 120 -1.64 7.17 14.15
CA LEU A 120 -2.80 6.82 13.31
C LEU A 120 -2.35 6.69 11.84
N PRO A 121 -2.34 5.50 11.21
CA PRO A 121 -2.11 5.36 9.77
C PRO A 121 -3.40 5.65 9.00
N PRO A 122 -3.38 5.77 7.66
CA PRO A 122 -4.60 5.83 6.86
C PRO A 122 -5.31 4.47 6.80
N SER A 123 -4.57 3.36 6.77
CA SER A 123 -5.13 2.02 6.75
C SER A 123 -4.17 1.01 7.38
N TYR A 124 -4.69 -0.01 8.07
CA TYR A 124 -3.90 -1.07 8.68
C TYR A 124 -3.83 -2.28 7.74
N PRO A 125 -2.63 -2.78 7.37
CA PRO A 125 -2.52 -4.00 6.58
C PRO A 125 -2.93 -5.21 7.43
N LEU A 126 -3.96 -5.96 7.02
CA LEU A 126 -4.41 -7.16 7.74
C LEU A 126 -3.84 -8.45 7.14
N ALA A 127 -3.90 -8.58 5.82
CA ALA A 127 -3.33 -9.71 5.10
C ALA A 127 -2.78 -9.20 3.77
N VAL A 128 -1.49 -8.83 3.76
CA VAL A 128 -0.82 -8.22 2.60
C VAL A 128 0.44 -9.03 2.28
N ARG A 129 0.37 -9.82 1.22
CA ARG A 129 1.44 -10.77 0.83
C ARG A 129 1.80 -10.73 -0.65
N ASN A 130 0.82 -10.51 -1.52
CA ASN A 130 0.98 -10.42 -2.97
C ASN A 130 -0.20 -9.64 -3.57
N PRO A 131 -0.23 -9.34 -4.89
CA PRO A 131 -1.25 -8.49 -5.50
C PRO A 131 -2.71 -8.90 -5.27
N TYR A 132 -2.98 -10.19 -4.97
CA TYR A 132 -4.33 -10.73 -4.76
C TYR A 132 -4.64 -11.11 -3.31
N LEU A 133 -3.65 -11.21 -2.42
CA LEU A 133 -3.85 -11.25 -0.98
C LEU A 133 -3.44 -9.90 -0.38
N SER A 134 -4.40 -8.98 -0.36
CA SER A 134 -4.19 -7.59 0.04
C SER A 134 -5.43 -7.01 0.71
N ALA A 135 -5.66 -7.39 1.96
CA ALA A 135 -6.76 -6.94 2.81
C ALA A 135 -6.29 -5.89 3.82
N TRP A 136 -7.08 -4.83 3.96
CA TRP A 136 -6.75 -3.62 4.72
C TRP A 136 -7.92 -3.18 5.59
N MET A 137 -7.65 -2.68 6.80
CA MET A 137 -8.66 -2.06 7.66
C MET A 137 -8.53 -0.53 7.59
N PRO A 138 -9.48 0.18 6.95
CA PRO A 138 -9.55 1.64 6.98
C PRO A 138 -9.50 2.19 8.41
N SER A 139 -8.62 3.16 8.68
CA SER A 139 -8.37 3.59 10.07
C SER A 139 -9.56 4.30 10.71
N ASP A 140 -10.41 4.95 9.91
CA ASP A 140 -11.66 5.58 10.32
C ASP A 140 -12.73 4.57 10.77
N ARG A 141 -12.55 3.28 10.47
CA ARG A 141 -13.45 2.19 10.87
C ARG A 141 -13.01 1.47 12.15
N VAL A 142 -11.77 1.65 12.60
CA VAL A 142 -11.21 0.93 13.75
C VAL A 142 -11.97 1.23 15.05
N GLN A 143 -12.54 2.44 15.21
CA GLN A 143 -13.42 2.77 16.33
C GLN A 143 -14.64 1.84 16.44
N GLN A 144 -15.09 1.31 15.31
CA GLN A 144 -16.21 0.40 15.18
C GLN A 144 -15.76 -0.97 14.68
N LEU A 145 -14.52 -1.39 15.02
CA LEU A 145 -13.95 -2.67 14.58
C LEU A 145 -14.92 -3.87 14.70
N PRO A 146 -15.70 -4.04 15.80
CA PRO A 146 -16.70 -5.12 15.90
C PRO A 146 -17.72 -5.19 14.76
N TYR A 147 -18.00 -4.06 14.10
CA TYR A 147 -18.92 -3.96 12.96
C TYR A 147 -18.18 -3.86 11.62
N ALA A 148 -16.95 -3.36 11.65
CA ALA A 148 -16.21 -2.96 10.46
C ALA A 148 -15.66 -4.16 9.69
N GLU A 149 -15.89 -4.14 8.38
CA GLU A 149 -15.29 -5.08 7.44
C GLU A 149 -14.00 -4.48 6.84
N PRO A 150 -12.98 -5.33 6.58
CA PRO A 150 -11.82 -4.92 5.81
C PRO A 150 -12.15 -4.74 4.33
N GLN A 151 -11.24 -4.10 3.62
CA GLN A 151 -11.32 -3.89 2.18
C GLN A 151 -10.15 -4.55 1.47
N PHE A 152 -10.39 -5.06 0.25
CA PHE A 152 -9.33 -5.30 -0.71
C PHE A 152 -8.63 -3.98 -1.04
N TRP A 153 -7.38 -4.03 -1.51
CA TRP A 153 -6.60 -2.80 -1.76
C TRP A 153 -7.32 -1.81 -2.69
N ALA A 154 -8.12 -2.30 -3.65
CA ALA A 154 -8.87 -1.45 -4.58
C ALA A 154 -10.18 -0.87 -3.99
N GLY A 155 -10.56 -1.26 -2.76
CA GLY A 155 -11.66 -0.67 -1.98
C GLY A 155 -12.93 -1.52 -1.89
N GLN A 156 -12.94 -2.70 -2.49
CA GLN A 156 -14.04 -3.66 -2.35
C GLN A 156 -14.08 -4.20 -0.92
N GLU A 157 -15.27 -4.26 -0.32
CA GLU A 157 -15.44 -4.87 1.00
C GLU A 157 -15.15 -6.38 0.94
N LEU A 158 -14.48 -6.90 1.96
CA LEU A 158 -14.19 -8.32 2.13
C LEU A 158 -14.89 -8.82 3.40
N GLY A 159 -15.71 -9.85 3.28
CA GLY A 159 -16.33 -10.46 4.45
C GLY A 159 -15.29 -11.21 5.26
N TRP A 160 -14.99 -10.73 6.46
CA TRP A 160 -14.09 -11.39 7.40
C TRP A 160 -14.51 -11.07 8.82
N SER A 161 -15.08 -12.06 9.51
CA SER A 161 -15.55 -11.90 10.89
C SER A 161 -14.63 -12.60 11.88
N VAL A 162 -14.54 -12.02 13.08
CA VAL A 162 -13.93 -12.65 14.26
C VAL A 162 -14.87 -12.48 15.44
N ILE A 163 -15.30 -13.60 16.02
CA ILE A 163 -16.30 -13.64 17.09
C ILE A 163 -15.74 -14.51 18.22
N VAL A 164 -16.04 -14.14 19.46
CA VAL A 164 -15.68 -14.93 20.65
C VAL A 164 -16.90 -15.15 21.51
N ARG A 165 -16.91 -16.27 22.24
CA ARG A 165 -17.92 -16.57 23.25
C ARG A 165 -17.21 -16.77 24.58
N VAL A 166 -17.63 -16.01 25.58
CA VAL A 166 -17.04 -15.99 26.93
C VAL A 166 -18.13 -16.26 27.94
N ASP A 167 -18.01 -17.36 28.69
CA ASP A 167 -18.95 -17.76 29.74
C ASP A 167 -20.42 -17.77 29.28
N GLY A 168 -20.65 -18.13 28.02
CA GLY A 168 -21.98 -18.16 27.43
C GLY A 168 -22.40 -16.93 26.63
N GLN A 169 -21.75 -15.79 26.82
CA GLN A 169 -22.05 -14.55 26.11
C GLN A 169 -21.13 -14.38 24.89
N THR A 170 -21.74 -14.07 23.75
CA THR A 170 -21.02 -13.92 22.48
C THR A 170 -20.71 -12.44 22.21
N TYR A 171 -19.52 -12.20 21.66
CA TYR A 171 -19.01 -10.88 21.33
C TYR A 171 -18.37 -10.85 19.94
N SER A 172 -18.65 -9.82 19.15
CA SER A 172 -17.89 -9.55 17.94
C SER A 172 -16.61 -8.80 18.26
N LEU A 173 -15.48 -9.32 17.79
CA LEU A 173 -14.19 -8.63 17.82
C LEU A 173 -13.95 -7.83 16.52
N MET A 174 -14.40 -8.37 15.37
CA MET A 174 -14.29 -7.73 14.06
C MET A 174 -15.38 -8.19 13.09
N GLY A 175 -15.86 -7.28 12.25
CA GLY A 175 -16.50 -7.65 10.98
C GLY A 175 -17.87 -8.30 11.08
N VAL A 176 -18.72 -7.91 12.04
CA VAL A 176 -20.12 -8.35 12.11
C VAL A 176 -21.03 -7.12 12.00
N PRO A 177 -21.46 -6.73 10.77
CA PRO A 177 -22.23 -5.51 10.54
C PRO A 177 -23.58 -5.47 11.29
N ASP A 178 -24.29 -6.59 11.36
CA ASP A 178 -25.65 -6.69 11.89
C ASP A 178 -25.70 -7.37 13.27
N LEU A 179 -25.22 -6.69 14.32
CA LEU A 179 -25.19 -7.24 15.69
C LEU A 179 -26.56 -7.38 16.36
N ASP A 180 -27.55 -6.58 15.94
CA ASP A 180 -28.83 -6.44 16.63
C ASP A 180 -29.72 -7.69 16.55
N GLU A 181 -29.40 -8.66 15.68
CA GLU A 181 -30.25 -9.83 15.42
C GLU A 181 -29.81 -11.14 16.11
N ASP A 182 -28.57 -11.23 16.63
CA ASP A 182 -27.93 -12.52 16.98
C ASP A 182 -27.50 -12.69 18.46
N GLU A 183 -27.92 -11.79 19.38
CA GLU A 183 -27.44 -11.77 20.79
C GLU A 183 -25.90 -11.61 20.91
N ILE A 184 -25.25 -11.14 19.85
CA ILE A 184 -23.80 -10.87 19.79
C ILE A 184 -23.56 -9.41 20.22
N LEU A 185 -22.74 -9.21 21.24
CA LEU A 185 -22.40 -7.88 21.72
C LEU A 185 -21.13 -7.34 21.05
N PRO A 186 -20.98 -6.03 20.83
CA PRO A 186 -19.72 -5.49 20.35
C PRO A 186 -18.66 -5.56 21.47
N ALA A 187 -17.46 -6.03 21.16
CA ALA A 187 -16.32 -5.85 22.05
C ALA A 187 -15.91 -4.38 22.14
N THR A 188 -15.21 -4.01 23.21
CA THR A 188 -14.65 -2.66 23.36
C THR A 188 -13.22 -2.66 22.85
N VAL A 189 -12.94 -1.87 21.81
CA VAL A 189 -11.60 -1.66 21.26
C VAL A 189 -10.85 -0.62 22.11
N HIS A 190 -9.60 -0.90 22.45
CA HIS A 190 -8.77 -0.01 23.29
C HIS A 190 -7.55 0.52 22.54
N ARG A 191 -6.90 -0.35 21.77
CA ARG A 191 -5.63 -0.05 21.10
C ARG A 191 -5.65 -0.57 19.67
N ALA A 192 -5.04 0.20 18.78
CA ALA A 192 -4.72 -0.22 17.41
C ALA A 192 -3.25 0.09 17.16
N GLU A 193 -2.51 -0.90 16.71
CA GLU A 193 -1.07 -0.81 16.50
C GLU A 193 -0.69 -1.35 15.13
N PHE A 194 0.35 -0.77 14.53
CA PHE A 194 1.01 -1.37 13.38
C PHE A 194 2.52 -1.38 13.58
N THR A 195 3.15 -2.44 13.11
CA THR A 195 4.60 -2.55 12.90
C THR A 195 4.85 -2.82 11.42
N SER A 196 6.10 -3.12 11.06
CA SER A 196 6.46 -3.46 9.68
C SER A 196 5.79 -4.75 9.22
N THR A 197 5.50 -5.68 10.13
CA THR A 197 4.93 -7.01 9.81
C THR A 197 3.59 -7.34 10.50
N HIS A 198 3.20 -6.60 11.54
CA HIS A 198 1.99 -6.84 12.32
C HIS A 198 0.99 -5.67 12.28
N SER A 199 -0.30 -5.99 12.39
CA SER A 199 -1.34 -5.07 12.80
C SER A 199 -2.13 -5.65 13.97
N ILE A 200 -2.13 -4.94 15.09
CA ILE A 200 -2.55 -5.47 16.39
C ILE A 200 -3.70 -4.64 16.93
N PHE A 201 -4.78 -5.29 17.33
CA PHE A 201 -5.92 -4.65 17.98
C PHE A 201 -6.17 -5.28 19.34
N ASP A 202 -6.18 -4.47 20.41
CA ASP A 202 -6.52 -4.93 21.75
C ASP A 202 -7.96 -4.57 22.08
N LEU A 203 -8.71 -5.58 22.51
CA LEU A 203 -10.12 -5.50 22.83
C LEU A 203 -10.45 -6.10 24.20
N THR A 204 -11.63 -5.80 24.70
CA THR A 204 -12.24 -6.50 25.84
C THR A 204 -13.63 -6.99 25.46
N ALA A 205 -13.87 -8.27 25.72
CA ALA A 205 -15.17 -8.93 25.57
C ALA A 205 -15.58 -9.48 26.94
N GLY A 206 -16.61 -8.86 27.53
CA GLY A 206 -16.98 -9.13 28.92
C GLY A 206 -15.87 -8.72 29.88
N SER A 207 -15.31 -9.69 30.61
CA SER A 207 -14.20 -9.48 31.56
C SER A 207 -12.83 -9.92 31.03
N VAL A 208 -12.79 -10.49 29.83
CA VAL A 208 -11.59 -11.10 29.24
C VAL A 208 -11.00 -10.17 28.18
N LYS A 209 -9.67 -10.10 28.13
CA LYS A 209 -8.94 -9.32 27.13
C LYS A 209 -8.61 -10.20 25.94
N PHE A 210 -8.76 -9.63 24.76
CA PHE A 210 -8.42 -10.26 23.50
C PHE A 210 -7.46 -9.37 22.72
N THR A 211 -6.52 -9.98 22.02
CA THR A 211 -5.65 -9.31 21.05
C THR A 211 -5.83 -9.99 19.70
N LEU A 212 -6.21 -9.22 18.67
CA LEU A 212 -6.19 -9.66 17.28
C LEU A 212 -4.84 -9.24 16.70
N ASP A 213 -3.99 -10.21 16.40
CA ASP A 213 -2.70 -9.99 15.74
C ASP A 213 -2.77 -10.48 14.29
N PHE A 214 -2.83 -9.54 13.37
CA PHE A 214 -2.80 -9.75 11.93
C PHE A 214 -1.35 -9.70 11.45
N PHE A 215 -0.80 -10.87 11.14
CA PHE A 215 0.63 -11.05 10.92
C PHE A 215 0.91 -11.54 9.50
N SER A 216 1.60 -10.69 8.72
CA SER A 216 2.08 -11.02 7.36
C SER A 216 3.61 -10.89 7.34
N PRO A 217 4.37 -12.01 7.38
CA PRO A 217 5.84 -11.96 7.38
C PRO A 217 6.39 -11.25 6.14
N VAL A 218 7.49 -10.52 6.29
CA VAL A 218 8.30 -9.96 5.20
C VAL A 218 9.72 -10.50 5.34
N THR A 219 10.05 -11.51 4.55
CA THR A 219 11.25 -12.35 4.78
C THR A 219 12.01 -12.55 3.48
N PRO A 220 12.54 -11.47 2.88
CA PRO A 220 13.04 -11.49 1.51
C PRO A 220 14.20 -12.46 1.29
N SER A 221 14.99 -12.78 2.32
CA SER A 221 16.07 -13.78 2.25
C SER A 221 15.59 -15.24 2.28
N ASN A 222 14.36 -15.49 2.76
CA ASN A 222 13.74 -16.81 2.81
C ASN A 222 12.64 -16.90 1.73
N TYR A 223 13.03 -17.35 0.53
CA TYR A 223 12.12 -17.43 -0.63
C TYR A 223 10.95 -18.39 -0.43
N LEU A 224 11.14 -19.47 0.34
CA LEU A 224 10.05 -20.39 0.70
C LEU A 224 8.96 -19.64 1.48
N ARG A 225 9.33 -19.02 2.61
CA ARG A 225 8.39 -18.25 3.44
C ARG A 225 7.80 -17.06 2.69
N GLN A 226 8.63 -16.31 1.97
CA GLN A 226 8.20 -15.11 1.24
C GLN A 226 7.23 -15.42 0.09
N SER A 227 7.29 -16.61 -0.51
CA SER A 227 6.38 -17.01 -1.59
C SER A 227 5.07 -17.66 -1.13
N LEU A 228 4.92 -17.99 0.16
CA LEU A 228 3.68 -18.55 0.70
C LEU A 228 2.55 -17.51 0.62
N PRO A 229 1.40 -17.82 -0.01
CA PRO A 229 0.31 -16.87 -0.24
C PRO A 229 -0.69 -16.83 0.93
N TYR A 230 -0.17 -16.84 2.16
CA TYR A 230 -0.95 -16.88 3.39
C TYR A 230 -0.52 -15.79 4.38
N SER A 231 -1.46 -15.35 5.21
CA SER A 231 -1.26 -14.45 6.35
C SER A 231 -1.91 -15.07 7.59
N TYR A 232 -1.34 -14.81 8.76
CA TYR A 232 -1.89 -15.28 10.03
C TYR A 232 -2.90 -14.28 10.57
N LEU A 233 -3.95 -14.81 11.19
CA LEU A 233 -4.73 -14.14 12.22
C LEU A 233 -4.54 -14.92 13.51
N ASN A 234 -3.84 -14.34 14.47
CA ASN A 234 -3.69 -14.91 15.81
C ASN A 234 -4.64 -14.19 16.77
N VAL A 235 -5.61 -14.93 17.32
CA VAL A 235 -6.54 -14.44 18.33
C VAL A 235 -6.04 -14.87 19.70
N GLN A 236 -5.48 -13.92 20.45
CA GLN A 236 -4.89 -14.16 21.76
C GLN A 236 -5.88 -13.81 22.87
N VAL A 237 -5.93 -14.65 23.89
CA VAL A 237 -6.69 -14.47 25.13
C VAL A 237 -5.70 -14.13 26.23
N SER A 238 -5.98 -13.10 27.03
CA SER A 238 -5.19 -12.80 28.22
C SER A 238 -6.04 -12.42 29.43
N GLY A 239 -5.51 -12.73 30.62
CA GLY A 239 -6.12 -12.36 31.89
C GLY A 239 -7.41 -13.12 32.22
N SER A 240 -7.62 -14.31 31.64
CA SER A 240 -8.75 -15.18 31.99
C SER A 240 -8.53 -15.85 33.35
N TRP A 241 -9.56 -15.89 34.20
CA TRP A 241 -9.52 -16.50 35.54
C TRP A 241 -10.47 -17.71 35.65
N GLY A 242 -10.45 -18.58 34.64
CA GLY A 242 -11.31 -19.75 34.55
C GLY A 242 -12.60 -19.50 33.77
N SER A 243 -12.54 -18.63 32.75
CA SER A 243 -13.66 -18.45 31.81
C SER A 243 -13.68 -19.55 30.75
N ASP A 244 -14.88 -19.97 30.37
CA ASP A 244 -15.14 -20.85 29.23
C ASP A 244 -15.10 -20.05 27.92
N ILE A 245 -14.22 -20.42 26.98
CA ILE A 245 -13.90 -19.60 25.80
C ILE A 245 -14.00 -20.39 24.50
N GLN A 246 -14.75 -19.85 23.55
CA GLN A 246 -14.76 -20.29 22.15
C GLN A 246 -14.39 -19.13 21.23
N ILE A 247 -13.68 -19.43 20.14
CA ILE A 247 -13.19 -18.46 19.15
C ILE A 247 -13.65 -18.88 17.76
N TYR A 248 -14.13 -17.94 16.95
CA TYR A 248 -14.72 -18.16 15.64
C TYR A 248 -14.16 -17.17 14.63
N SER A 249 -13.92 -17.64 13.40
CA SER A 249 -13.70 -16.77 12.25
C SER A 249 -14.39 -17.31 10.99
N ASP A 250 -14.88 -16.41 10.15
CA ASP A 250 -15.45 -16.73 8.85
C ASP A 250 -14.96 -15.80 7.75
N ILE A 251 -14.98 -16.31 6.51
CA ILE A 251 -14.85 -15.55 5.27
C ILE A 251 -16.04 -15.85 4.35
N ASP A 252 -16.25 -15.02 3.33
CA ASP A 252 -17.33 -15.22 2.35
C ASP A 252 -16.86 -15.12 0.88
N GLY A 253 -17.81 -15.29 -0.04
CA GLY A 253 -17.56 -15.28 -1.47
C GLY A 253 -16.97 -13.98 -2.03
N ARG A 254 -16.98 -12.86 -1.29
CA ARG A 254 -16.39 -11.58 -1.76
C ARG A 254 -14.88 -11.69 -1.98
N TRP A 255 -14.19 -12.58 -1.27
CA TRP A 255 -12.77 -12.87 -1.47
C TRP A 255 -12.43 -13.45 -2.83
N THR A 256 -13.41 -13.95 -3.58
CA THR A 256 -13.20 -14.58 -4.90
C THR A 256 -13.23 -13.59 -6.07
N GLY A 257 -13.59 -12.32 -5.83
CA GLY A 257 -13.81 -11.30 -6.86
C GLY A 257 -15.13 -11.45 -7.64
N ARG A 258 -15.82 -12.60 -7.53
CA ARG A 258 -17.14 -12.88 -8.12
C ARG A 258 -18.00 -13.72 -7.20
N GLU A 259 -18.52 -13.08 -6.15
CA GLU A 259 -19.31 -13.70 -5.10
C GLU A 259 -20.50 -14.54 -5.63
N ASP A 260 -21.20 -14.03 -6.65
CA ASP A 260 -22.37 -14.68 -7.28
C ASP A 260 -22.07 -16.02 -7.95
N ARG A 261 -20.79 -16.30 -8.24
CA ARG A 261 -20.31 -17.58 -8.79
C ARG A 261 -19.32 -18.29 -7.87
N SER A 262 -19.22 -17.86 -6.62
CA SER A 262 -18.34 -18.51 -5.65
C SER A 262 -18.82 -19.92 -5.36
N VAL A 263 -17.89 -20.87 -5.30
CA VAL A 263 -18.11 -22.25 -4.89
C VAL A 263 -17.15 -22.61 -3.76
N LEU A 264 -17.63 -23.41 -2.82
CA LEU A 264 -16.88 -23.84 -1.64
C LEU A 264 -16.46 -25.30 -1.76
N ASP A 265 -15.20 -25.55 -1.44
CA ASP A 265 -14.69 -26.86 -1.08
C ASP A 265 -14.25 -26.87 0.39
N TYR A 266 -14.42 -28.02 1.06
CA TYR A 266 -14.02 -28.21 2.45
C TYR A 266 -13.25 -29.51 2.60
N GLU A 267 -12.07 -29.40 3.20
CA GLU A 267 -11.21 -30.52 3.52
C GLU A 267 -10.99 -30.59 5.04
N ALA A 268 -11.06 -31.81 5.58
CA ALA A 268 -10.59 -32.12 6.93
C ALA A 268 -9.53 -33.21 6.81
N HIS A 269 -8.41 -33.02 7.51
CA HIS A 269 -7.23 -33.88 7.41
C HIS A 269 -6.95 -34.60 8.74
N ASP A 270 -6.26 -35.74 8.65
CA ASP A 270 -5.98 -36.62 9.81
C ASP A 270 -5.07 -35.97 10.86
N ASP A 271 -4.31 -34.95 10.46
CA ASP A 271 -3.45 -34.13 11.33
C ASP A 271 -4.20 -32.95 11.99
N GLY A 272 -5.53 -32.89 11.81
CA GLY A 272 -6.42 -31.94 12.49
C GLY A 272 -6.71 -30.67 11.71
N PHE A 273 -6.15 -30.46 10.52
CA PHE A 273 -6.48 -29.29 9.71
C PHE A 273 -7.93 -29.32 9.21
N ALA A 274 -8.58 -28.16 9.28
CA ALA A 274 -9.80 -27.87 8.51
C ALA A 274 -9.52 -26.72 7.55
N ILE A 275 -9.85 -26.89 6.28
CA ILE A 275 -9.57 -25.94 5.21
C ILE A 275 -10.86 -25.68 4.44
N HIS A 276 -11.30 -24.43 4.41
CA HIS A 276 -12.31 -23.94 3.46
C HIS A 276 -11.59 -23.28 2.28
N SER A 277 -11.96 -23.67 1.07
CA SER A 277 -11.46 -23.11 -0.19
C SER A 277 -12.60 -22.54 -1.01
N LEU A 278 -12.59 -21.23 -1.24
CA LEU A 278 -13.55 -20.54 -2.09
C LEU A 278 -12.93 -20.24 -3.45
N SER A 279 -13.58 -20.67 -4.53
CA SER A 279 -13.14 -20.41 -5.91
C SER A 279 -14.31 -19.95 -6.76
N VAL A 280 -14.06 -19.52 -7.99
CA VAL A 280 -15.11 -19.11 -8.94
C VAL A 280 -15.38 -20.26 -9.92
N GLU A 281 -16.63 -20.74 -9.98
CA GLU A 281 -17.03 -21.77 -10.96
C GLU A 281 -16.72 -21.29 -12.38
N ASP A 282 -16.17 -22.14 -13.26
CA ASP A 282 -15.84 -21.82 -14.65
C ASP A 282 -15.04 -20.51 -14.85
N ALA A 283 -14.12 -20.19 -13.94
CA ALA A 283 -13.20 -19.06 -14.14
C ALA A 283 -12.15 -19.39 -15.21
N ALA A 284 -11.96 -18.45 -16.14
CA ALA A 284 -10.85 -18.54 -17.06
C ALA A 284 -9.53 -18.31 -16.31
N LYS A 285 -8.52 -19.12 -16.61
CA LYS A 285 -7.16 -18.93 -16.10
C LYS A 285 -6.68 -17.52 -16.42
N TYR A 286 -6.04 -16.86 -15.45
CA TYR A 286 -5.54 -15.49 -15.53
C TYR A 286 -6.58 -14.37 -15.69
N ALA A 287 -7.88 -14.67 -15.52
CA ALA A 287 -8.92 -13.64 -15.58
C ALA A 287 -9.06 -12.83 -14.28
N GLU A 288 -9.09 -11.50 -14.37
CA GLU A 288 -9.41 -10.61 -13.25
C GLU A 288 -10.84 -10.06 -13.33
N ALA A 289 -11.37 -9.65 -12.16
CA ALA A 289 -12.48 -8.70 -12.08
C ALA A 289 -12.17 -7.66 -11.01
N SER A 290 -12.14 -6.38 -11.41
CA SER A 290 -11.85 -5.26 -10.51
C SER A 290 -10.55 -5.52 -9.72
N ASP A 291 -9.47 -5.91 -10.40
CA ASP A 291 -8.16 -6.22 -9.81
C ASP A 291 -8.09 -7.45 -8.89
N MET A 292 -9.18 -8.20 -8.72
CA MET A 292 -9.18 -9.47 -8.01
C MET A 292 -9.04 -10.62 -9.00
N ALA A 293 -8.15 -11.56 -8.71
CA ALA A 293 -8.03 -12.78 -9.48
C ALA A 293 -9.31 -13.61 -9.38
N LEU A 294 -9.68 -14.28 -10.48
CA LEU A 294 -10.81 -15.22 -10.52
C LEU A 294 -10.37 -16.68 -10.55
N TRP A 295 -9.12 -16.98 -10.93
CA TRP A 295 -8.59 -18.34 -11.12
C TRP A 295 -7.72 -18.79 -9.94
N GLY A 296 -8.25 -18.67 -8.73
CA GLY A 296 -7.56 -19.12 -7.52
C GLY A 296 -8.52 -19.59 -6.46
N LYS A 297 -7.97 -19.80 -5.27
CA LYS A 297 -8.72 -20.20 -4.08
C LYS A 297 -8.45 -19.20 -2.96
N ALA A 298 -9.50 -18.52 -2.50
CA ALA A 298 -9.47 -17.87 -1.20
C ALA A 298 -9.56 -18.94 -0.12
N ILE A 299 -8.65 -18.89 0.85
CA ILE A 299 -8.45 -19.92 1.86
C ILE A 299 -8.77 -19.36 3.23
N LEU A 300 -9.52 -20.13 4.03
CA LEU A 300 -9.56 -20.02 5.48
C LEU A 300 -9.23 -21.38 6.08
N ALA A 301 -8.18 -21.44 6.89
CA ALA A 301 -7.74 -22.69 7.49
C ALA A 301 -7.35 -22.53 8.96
N SER A 302 -7.46 -23.62 9.71
CA SER A 302 -6.96 -23.70 11.08
C SER A 302 -6.63 -25.14 11.48
N ARG A 303 -5.81 -25.28 12.53
CA ARG A 303 -5.47 -26.54 13.21
C ARG A 303 -5.66 -26.38 14.71
N PRO A 304 -6.36 -27.31 15.40
CA PRO A 304 -6.51 -27.24 16.84
C PRO A 304 -5.17 -27.47 17.56
N SER A 305 -4.96 -26.76 18.67
CA SER A 305 -3.97 -27.15 19.68
C SER A 305 -4.46 -28.38 20.47
N GLU A 306 -3.57 -29.01 21.26
CA GLU A 306 -3.92 -30.17 22.11
C GLU A 306 -5.10 -29.91 23.06
N SER A 307 -5.30 -28.65 23.47
CA SER A 307 -6.35 -28.25 24.40
C SER A 307 -7.59 -27.66 23.72
N SER A 308 -7.63 -27.60 22.38
CA SER A 308 -8.76 -27.02 21.63
C SER A 308 -9.44 -28.07 20.76
N SER A 309 -10.74 -27.91 20.53
CA SER A 309 -11.47 -28.69 19.52
C SER A 309 -11.93 -27.80 18.37
N LEU A 310 -11.67 -28.23 17.14
CA LEU A 310 -12.00 -27.50 15.91
C LEU A 310 -13.29 -28.03 15.31
N SER A 311 -14.18 -27.12 14.94
CA SER A 311 -15.43 -27.40 14.23
C SER A 311 -15.59 -26.43 13.06
N ALA A 312 -16.36 -26.82 12.04
CA ALA A 312 -16.53 -26.05 10.83
C ALA A 312 -17.97 -26.10 10.34
N LEU A 313 -18.47 -24.99 9.79
CA LEU A 313 -19.79 -24.90 9.20
C LEU A 313 -19.78 -23.92 8.03
N THR A 314 -20.68 -24.16 7.09
CA THR A 314 -20.98 -23.27 5.96
C THR A 314 -22.47 -23.02 5.93
N GLY A 315 -22.89 -21.83 5.51
CA GLY A 315 -24.29 -21.46 5.30
C GLY A 315 -24.54 -19.97 5.37
N ASP A 316 -25.81 -19.60 5.46
CA ASP A 316 -26.25 -18.22 5.67
C ASP A 316 -25.57 -17.58 6.91
N PRO A 317 -25.03 -16.34 6.83
CA PRO A 317 -24.24 -15.73 7.89
C PRO A 317 -24.97 -15.68 9.22
N LYS A 318 -26.24 -15.30 9.20
CA LYS A 318 -27.08 -15.23 10.40
C LYS A 318 -27.23 -16.60 11.03
N SER A 319 -27.54 -17.63 10.25
CA SER A 319 -27.73 -19.00 10.74
C SER A 319 -26.45 -19.59 11.35
N VAL A 320 -25.30 -19.38 10.70
CA VAL A 320 -23.99 -19.87 11.16
C VAL A 320 -23.55 -19.12 12.43
N ARG A 321 -23.65 -17.79 12.45
CA ARG A 321 -23.24 -16.96 13.60
C ARG A 321 -24.20 -17.14 14.80
N SER A 322 -25.51 -17.20 14.58
CA SER A 322 -26.51 -17.55 15.63
C SER A 322 -26.23 -18.92 16.24
N ARG A 323 -25.78 -19.90 15.45
CA ARG A 323 -25.40 -21.21 15.97
C ARG A 323 -24.21 -21.08 16.92
N PHE A 324 -23.14 -20.46 16.45
CA PHE A 324 -21.95 -20.23 17.28
C PHE A 324 -22.34 -19.47 18.55
N ALA A 325 -23.17 -18.44 18.46
CA ALA A 325 -23.60 -17.66 19.60
C ALA A 325 -24.32 -18.50 20.67
N ARG A 326 -25.18 -19.43 20.25
CA ARG A 326 -25.95 -20.29 21.16
C ARG A 326 -25.16 -21.47 21.71
N LYS A 327 -24.30 -22.08 20.90
CA LYS A 327 -23.66 -23.38 21.21
C LYS A 327 -22.16 -23.30 21.47
N GLY A 328 -21.46 -22.29 20.96
CA GLY A 328 -20.00 -22.23 20.91
C GLY A 328 -19.35 -23.23 19.94
N ASP A 329 -20.15 -23.96 19.15
CA ASP A 329 -19.71 -25.09 18.33
C ASP A 329 -20.39 -25.10 16.95
N LEU A 330 -19.67 -25.59 15.94
CA LEU A 330 -20.10 -25.69 14.55
C LEU A 330 -20.33 -27.14 14.07
N SER A 331 -20.30 -28.15 14.95
CA SER A 331 -20.50 -29.57 14.59
C SER A 331 -21.98 -29.90 14.29
N GLU A 332 -22.45 -29.65 13.06
CA GLU A 332 -23.74 -30.16 12.56
C GLU A 332 -23.70 -30.44 11.06
N GLU A 333 -24.82 -30.89 10.47
CA GLU A 333 -24.93 -31.05 9.03
C GLU A 333 -24.61 -29.74 8.31
N LYS A 334 -23.66 -29.79 7.39
CA LYS A 334 -23.28 -28.65 6.54
C LYS A 334 -24.50 -28.14 5.79
N PHE A 335 -24.74 -26.82 5.84
CA PHE A 335 -25.71 -26.22 4.94
C PHE A 335 -25.10 -26.09 3.53
N ALA A 336 -25.96 -26.11 2.51
CA ALA A 336 -25.52 -25.91 1.15
C ALA A 336 -24.91 -24.51 0.99
N TRP A 337 -23.74 -24.43 0.36
CA TRP A 337 -23.16 -23.17 -0.06
C TRP A 337 -24.05 -22.49 -1.10
N SER A 338 -24.32 -21.20 -0.92
CA SER A 338 -25.03 -20.34 -1.87
C SER A 338 -24.48 -18.91 -1.82
N TYR A 339 -24.86 -18.08 -2.78
CA TYR A 339 -24.58 -16.64 -2.73
C TYR A 339 -24.90 -16.03 -1.35
N GLY A 340 -24.00 -15.20 -0.83
CA GLY A 340 -24.08 -14.62 0.51
C GLY A 340 -23.76 -15.54 1.68
N SER A 341 -23.38 -16.81 1.44
CA SER A 341 -22.95 -17.73 2.51
C SER A 341 -21.58 -17.37 3.09
N VAL A 342 -21.34 -17.79 4.33
CA VAL A 342 -20.03 -17.75 4.98
C VAL A 342 -19.46 -19.16 5.16
N ALA A 343 -18.14 -19.26 5.13
CA ALA A 343 -17.37 -20.44 5.43
C ALA A 343 -16.63 -20.22 6.75
N ALA A 344 -17.02 -20.94 7.78
CA ALA A 344 -16.64 -20.66 9.16
C ALA A 344 -15.86 -21.79 9.82
N LEU A 345 -14.93 -21.42 10.69
CA LEU A 345 -14.18 -22.28 11.60
C LEU A 345 -14.35 -21.78 13.04
N ALA A 346 -14.46 -22.70 13.99
CA ALA A 346 -14.55 -22.38 15.41
C ALA A 346 -13.71 -23.33 16.26
N HIS A 347 -13.01 -22.76 17.25
CA HIS A 347 -12.29 -23.46 18.29
C HIS A 347 -13.02 -23.36 19.62
N ASP A 348 -13.25 -24.49 20.27
CA ASP A 348 -13.59 -24.53 21.69
C ASP A 348 -12.33 -24.80 22.51
N LEU A 349 -11.93 -23.80 23.32
CA LEU A 349 -10.77 -23.88 24.22
C LEU A 349 -11.14 -24.43 25.60
N GLY A 350 -12.44 -24.59 25.88
CA GLY A 350 -12.94 -24.89 27.21
C GLY A 350 -12.57 -23.82 28.23
N THR A 351 -12.28 -24.25 29.47
CA THR A 351 -11.92 -23.35 30.57
C THR A 351 -10.47 -22.90 30.49
N VAL A 352 -10.26 -21.61 30.24
CA VAL A 352 -8.92 -21.00 30.13
C VAL A 352 -8.51 -20.36 31.46
N TYR A 353 -7.29 -20.67 31.93
CA TYR A 353 -6.63 -19.99 33.05
C TYR A 353 -5.36 -19.30 32.54
N GLY A 354 -5.32 -17.96 32.60
CA GLY A 354 -4.21 -17.18 32.10
C GLY A 354 -4.35 -16.82 30.62
N GLU A 355 -3.52 -17.43 29.78
CA GLU A 355 -3.35 -17.11 28.35
C GLU A 355 -3.65 -18.31 27.47
N ALA A 356 -4.19 -18.04 26.27
CA ALA A 356 -4.41 -19.01 25.22
C ALA A 356 -4.42 -18.30 23.86
N SER A 357 -4.25 -19.02 22.76
CA SER A 357 -4.32 -18.45 21.42
C SER A 357 -4.89 -19.42 20.40
N VAL A 358 -5.44 -18.87 19.33
CA VAL A 358 -5.89 -19.60 18.14
C VAL A 358 -5.34 -18.91 16.90
N ASN A 359 -4.65 -19.67 16.06
CA ASN A 359 -4.13 -19.20 14.79
C ASN A 359 -5.08 -19.63 13.66
N PHE A 360 -5.48 -18.70 12.82
CA PHE A 360 -6.09 -18.95 11.52
C PHE A 360 -5.12 -18.54 10.42
N ALA A 361 -5.18 -19.24 9.28
CA ALA A 361 -4.57 -18.78 8.05
C ALA A 361 -5.65 -18.26 7.10
N VAL A 362 -5.40 -17.08 6.54
CA VAL A 362 -6.17 -16.54 5.41
C VAL A 362 -5.23 -16.38 4.23
N GLY A 363 -5.68 -16.79 3.04
CA GLY A 363 -4.82 -16.71 1.86
C GLY A 363 -5.56 -16.62 0.54
N TYR A 364 -4.80 -16.40 -0.52
CA TYR A 364 -5.30 -16.49 -1.90
C TYR A 364 -4.29 -17.28 -2.74
N GLU A 365 -4.56 -18.57 -2.92
CA GLU A 365 -3.67 -19.50 -3.61
C GLU A 365 -3.97 -19.57 -5.11
N ARG A 366 -2.91 -19.51 -5.93
CA ARG A 366 -2.95 -19.72 -7.38
C ARG A 366 -1.90 -20.76 -7.75
N GLU A 367 -2.32 -21.86 -8.38
CA GLU A 367 -1.38 -22.87 -8.88
C GLU A 367 -0.53 -22.33 -10.03
N ALA A 368 -1.13 -21.57 -10.95
CA ALA A 368 -0.42 -20.85 -11.99
C ALA A 368 -0.54 -19.35 -11.70
N ALA A 369 0.48 -18.82 -11.03
CA ALA A 369 0.51 -17.46 -10.52
C ALA A 369 0.68 -16.44 -11.65
N ILE A 370 1.61 -16.71 -12.58
CA ILE A 370 2.01 -15.81 -13.67
C ILE A 370 1.98 -16.57 -15.02
N ASN A 371 1.59 -15.87 -16.08
CA ASN A 371 1.84 -16.29 -17.47
C ASN A 371 3.05 -15.53 -17.98
N TYR A 372 4.23 -16.18 -17.99
CA TYR A 372 5.46 -15.57 -18.47
C TYR A 372 5.80 -16.09 -19.86
N LEU A 373 5.71 -15.22 -20.86
CA LEU A 373 6.01 -15.52 -22.27
C LEU A 373 5.26 -16.75 -22.84
N GLY A 374 4.06 -17.05 -22.30
CA GLY A 374 3.23 -18.19 -22.70
C GLY A 374 3.39 -19.44 -21.83
N GLU A 375 4.34 -19.44 -20.88
CA GLU A 375 4.59 -20.52 -19.95
C GLU A 375 4.08 -20.19 -18.55
N GLU A 376 3.68 -21.24 -17.83
CA GLU A 376 3.10 -21.10 -16.50
C GLU A 376 4.20 -21.05 -15.43
N TYR A 377 4.13 -20.02 -14.57
CA TYR A 377 4.97 -19.91 -13.39
C TYR A 377 4.12 -20.05 -12.12
N THR A 378 4.71 -20.66 -11.10
CA THR A 378 4.07 -21.03 -9.84
C THR A 378 4.84 -20.46 -8.66
N GLY A 379 4.21 -20.30 -7.49
CA GLY A 379 4.90 -19.79 -6.30
C GLY A 379 6.08 -20.70 -5.89
N TYR A 380 7.22 -20.11 -5.50
CA TYR A 380 8.45 -20.84 -5.17
C TYR A 380 8.21 -21.99 -4.16
N TYR A 381 7.34 -21.78 -3.16
CA TYR A 381 6.99 -22.78 -2.14
C TYR A 381 6.50 -24.12 -2.70
N ARG A 382 5.92 -24.13 -3.92
CA ARG A 382 5.31 -25.34 -4.50
C ARG A 382 6.33 -26.38 -4.96
N ALA A 383 7.61 -26.02 -5.03
CA ALA A 383 8.68 -27.00 -5.21
C ALA A 383 8.76 -28.01 -4.04
N GLU A 384 8.51 -27.54 -2.81
CA GLU A 384 8.56 -28.37 -1.59
C GLU A 384 7.17 -28.76 -1.10
N TYR A 385 6.19 -27.85 -1.22
CA TYR A 385 4.81 -28.01 -0.74
C TYR A 385 3.80 -27.85 -1.90
N PRO A 386 3.67 -28.85 -2.78
CA PRO A 386 2.89 -28.75 -4.03
C PRO A 386 1.36 -28.78 -3.84
N THR A 387 0.86 -29.12 -2.65
CA THR A 387 -0.58 -29.16 -2.37
C THR A 387 -0.96 -28.11 -1.33
N THR A 388 -2.20 -27.62 -1.38
CA THR A 388 -2.74 -26.64 -0.43
C THR A 388 -2.57 -27.10 1.02
N HIS A 389 -2.89 -28.35 1.34
CA HIS A 389 -2.73 -28.90 2.69
C HIS A 389 -1.26 -28.91 3.14
N GLN A 390 -0.33 -29.35 2.29
CA GLN A 390 1.09 -29.35 2.63
C GLN A 390 1.63 -27.93 2.89
N ALA A 391 1.25 -26.96 2.05
CA ALA A 391 1.70 -25.59 2.17
C ALA A 391 1.13 -24.91 3.43
N ILE A 392 -0.15 -25.12 3.73
CA ILE A 392 -0.79 -24.63 4.97
C ILE A 392 -0.21 -25.32 6.20
N SER A 393 0.03 -26.63 6.15
CA SER A 393 0.66 -27.36 7.25
C SER A 393 2.03 -26.77 7.59
N HIS A 394 2.86 -26.57 6.57
CA HIS A 394 4.15 -25.92 6.75
C HIS A 394 4.02 -24.50 7.29
N PHE A 395 3.09 -23.69 6.74
CA PHE A 395 2.82 -22.34 7.23
C PHE A 395 2.51 -22.33 8.73
N PHE A 396 1.66 -23.22 9.22
CA PHE A 396 1.39 -23.32 10.67
C PHE A 396 2.58 -23.83 11.48
N ASP A 397 3.37 -24.75 10.94
CA ASP A 397 4.58 -25.26 11.60
C ASP A 397 5.71 -24.21 11.65
N ASP A 398 5.72 -23.27 10.71
CA ASP A 398 6.70 -22.17 10.60
C ASP A 398 6.34 -20.94 11.46
N TYR A 399 5.14 -20.89 12.06
CA TYR A 399 4.64 -19.71 12.79
C TYR A 399 5.63 -19.15 13.81
N GLU A 400 6.21 -19.98 14.68
CA GLU A 400 7.13 -19.52 15.74
C GLU A 400 8.38 -18.88 15.13
N ALA A 401 8.98 -19.52 14.11
CA ALA A 401 10.18 -19.01 13.44
C ALA A 401 9.89 -17.73 12.66
N ALA A 402 8.75 -17.67 11.95
CA ALA A 402 8.31 -16.47 11.25
C ALA A 402 8.07 -15.30 12.22
N PHE A 403 7.42 -15.56 13.35
CA PHE A 403 7.13 -14.55 14.39
C PHE A 403 8.41 -14.00 15.02
N GLU A 404 9.37 -14.88 15.35
CA GLU A 404 10.66 -14.48 15.90
C GLU A 404 11.47 -13.61 14.92
N GLU A 405 11.60 -14.03 13.65
CA GLU A 405 12.30 -13.24 12.62
C GLU A 405 11.62 -11.89 12.40
N SER A 406 10.29 -11.87 12.32
CA SER A 406 9.50 -10.66 12.05
C SER A 406 9.53 -9.67 13.21
N THR A 407 9.50 -10.15 14.45
CA THR A 407 9.66 -9.31 15.65
C THR A 407 11.04 -8.67 15.69
N GLU A 408 12.08 -9.42 15.33
CA GLU A 408 13.45 -8.89 15.28
C GLU A 408 13.63 -7.90 14.13
N LEU A 409 13.07 -8.18 12.94
CA LEU A 409 12.99 -7.24 11.82
C LEU A 409 12.30 -5.93 12.23
N ASP A 410 11.13 -6.00 12.87
CA ASP A 410 10.39 -4.82 13.32
C ASP A 410 11.21 -3.97 14.28
N ARG A 411 11.83 -4.62 15.28
CA ARG A 411 12.67 -3.96 16.28
C ARG A 411 13.89 -3.30 15.64
N GLU A 412 14.59 -4.02 14.77
CA GLU A 412 15.80 -3.52 14.11
C GLU A 412 15.46 -2.36 13.16
N LEU A 413 14.46 -2.54 12.30
CA LEU A 413 14.07 -1.54 11.31
C LEU A 413 13.59 -0.24 11.98
N ALA A 414 12.76 -0.34 13.03
CA ALA A 414 12.31 0.83 13.78
C ALA A 414 13.48 1.57 14.45
N ALA A 415 14.41 0.83 15.08
CA ALA A 415 15.58 1.42 15.73
C ALA A 415 16.52 2.10 14.70
N PHE A 416 16.75 1.44 13.56
CA PHE A 416 17.66 1.92 12.53
C PHE A 416 17.10 3.13 11.77
N ALA A 417 15.80 3.12 11.45
CA ALA A 417 15.11 4.27 10.89
C ALA A 417 15.08 5.44 11.87
N THR A 418 14.80 5.19 13.15
CA THR A 418 14.83 6.23 14.20
C THR A 418 16.21 6.87 14.31
N ALA A 419 17.27 6.07 14.28
CA ALA A 419 18.64 6.59 14.30
C ALA A 419 19.03 7.35 13.04
N THR A 420 18.36 7.08 11.91
CA THR A 420 18.67 7.69 10.61
C THR A 420 18.01 9.05 10.43
N ALA A 421 16.72 9.20 10.74
CA ALA A 421 15.99 10.47 10.56
C ALA A 421 14.83 10.66 11.57
N GLY A 422 14.96 10.06 12.76
CA GLY A 422 14.01 10.25 13.86
C GLY A 422 12.77 9.35 13.80
N PRO A 423 11.91 9.42 14.85
CA PRO A 423 10.80 8.49 15.01
C PRO A 423 9.73 8.62 13.90
N LYS A 424 9.51 9.83 13.37
CA LYS A 424 8.55 10.05 12.27
C LYS A 424 8.95 9.29 11.01
N TYR A 425 10.25 9.25 10.73
CA TYR A 425 10.76 8.44 9.63
C TYR A 425 10.58 6.94 9.89
N ALA A 426 10.78 6.48 11.12
CA ALA A 426 10.52 5.09 11.50
C ALA A 426 9.05 4.70 11.30
N ASP A 427 8.09 5.58 11.62
CA ASP A 427 6.67 5.33 11.40
C ASP A 427 6.35 5.13 9.90
N ILE A 428 6.91 5.99 9.03
CA ILE A 428 6.72 5.91 7.56
C ILE A 428 7.26 4.58 7.03
N VAL A 429 8.49 4.22 7.41
CA VAL A 429 9.16 2.99 6.97
C VAL A 429 8.39 1.75 7.44
N ALA A 430 7.94 1.73 8.71
CA ALA A 430 7.16 0.64 9.25
C ALA A 430 5.88 0.40 8.43
N LEU A 431 5.07 1.45 8.18
CA LEU A 431 3.83 1.29 7.42
C LEU A 431 4.06 0.83 5.97
N SER A 432 5.18 1.21 5.36
CA SER A 432 5.47 0.96 3.95
C SER A 432 5.97 -0.46 3.65
N THR A 433 6.51 -1.14 4.66
CA THR A 433 7.26 -2.40 4.49
C THR A 433 6.42 -3.52 3.87
N ARG A 434 5.27 -3.86 4.46
CA ARG A 434 4.35 -4.87 3.92
C ARG A 434 3.78 -4.48 2.56
N GLN A 435 3.48 -3.20 2.35
CA GLN A 435 2.93 -2.72 1.07
C GLN A 435 3.92 -2.91 -0.08
N ALA A 436 5.20 -2.60 0.13
CA ALA A 436 6.21 -2.68 -0.91
C ALA A 436 6.45 -4.12 -1.41
N TYR A 437 6.32 -5.13 -0.53
CA TYR A 437 6.37 -6.54 -0.92
C TYR A 437 5.02 -7.09 -1.35
N GLY A 438 3.92 -6.53 -0.85
CA GLY A 438 2.55 -6.91 -1.20
C GLY A 438 2.18 -6.73 -2.67
N GLY A 439 3.00 -6.03 -3.45
CA GLY A 439 2.86 -5.90 -4.90
C GLY A 439 3.60 -6.97 -5.73
N VAL A 440 4.27 -7.95 -5.11
CA VAL A 440 5.21 -8.85 -5.81
C VAL A 440 4.88 -10.33 -5.59
N ASP A 441 4.90 -11.12 -6.66
CA ASP A 441 4.94 -12.59 -6.61
C ASP A 441 6.37 -13.10 -6.83
N LEU A 442 6.81 -14.07 -6.01
CA LEU A 442 8.08 -14.78 -6.19
C LEU A 442 7.80 -16.20 -6.72
N THR A 443 8.31 -16.50 -7.91
CA THR A 443 7.87 -17.65 -8.70
C THR A 443 9.01 -18.46 -9.31
N ILE A 444 8.69 -19.68 -9.73
CA ILE A 444 9.54 -20.62 -10.46
C ILE A 444 8.73 -21.25 -11.61
N PRO A 445 9.36 -21.89 -12.62
CA PRO A 445 8.62 -22.52 -13.70
C PRO A 445 7.74 -23.66 -13.18
N ASN A 446 6.43 -23.64 -13.49
CA ASN A 446 5.45 -24.59 -12.94
C ASN A 446 5.75 -26.05 -13.35
N LYS A 447 6.33 -26.24 -14.55
CA LYS A 447 6.59 -27.57 -15.11
C LYS A 447 7.83 -28.26 -14.53
N SER A 448 8.92 -27.52 -14.33
CA SER A 448 10.18 -28.08 -13.81
C SER A 448 10.28 -27.99 -12.29
N LEU A 449 9.60 -27.03 -11.67
CA LEU A 449 9.77 -26.66 -10.27
C LEU A 449 11.25 -26.37 -9.92
N ASP A 450 11.98 -25.79 -10.88
CA ASP A 450 13.39 -25.48 -10.72
C ASP A 450 13.58 -24.28 -9.79
N THR A 451 14.06 -24.54 -8.59
CA THR A 451 14.31 -23.51 -7.56
C THR A 451 15.54 -22.66 -7.85
N ASP A 452 16.35 -22.99 -8.85
CA ASP A 452 17.45 -22.13 -9.31
C ASP A 452 16.95 -21.10 -10.35
N ASP A 453 15.77 -21.32 -10.95
CA ASP A 453 15.14 -20.42 -11.93
C ASP A 453 14.07 -19.52 -11.29
N VAL A 454 14.46 -18.77 -10.27
CA VAL A 454 13.55 -17.87 -9.53
C VAL A 454 13.37 -16.54 -10.27
N LEU A 455 12.11 -16.14 -10.46
CA LEU A 455 11.70 -14.85 -11.02
C LEU A 455 10.73 -14.12 -10.09
N ALA A 456 10.84 -12.80 -10.01
CA ALA A 456 9.90 -11.95 -9.29
C ALA A 456 9.05 -11.12 -10.26
N PHE A 457 7.74 -11.05 -9.99
CA PHE A 457 6.78 -10.32 -10.81
C PHE A 457 6.03 -9.28 -9.99
N ILE A 458 6.28 -8.01 -10.28
CA ILE A 458 5.68 -6.86 -9.60
C ILE A 458 4.46 -6.36 -10.40
N LYS A 459 3.31 -6.21 -9.73
CA LYS A 459 2.11 -5.58 -10.28
C LYS A 459 2.16 -4.09 -9.93
N GLU A 460 1.94 -3.25 -10.93
CA GLU A 460 1.85 -1.80 -10.74
C GLU A 460 0.62 -1.35 -9.92
N LEU A 461 -0.37 -2.25 -9.78
CA LEU A 461 -1.63 -2.10 -9.04
C LEU A 461 -2.48 -0.97 -9.60
N SER A 462 -2.63 0.13 -8.86
CA SER A 462 -3.63 1.18 -9.11
C SER A 462 -3.28 2.18 -10.22
N SER A 463 -2.29 1.88 -11.06
CA SER A 463 -1.97 2.58 -12.31
C SER A 463 -1.94 1.58 -13.47
N ASP A 464 -3.12 1.02 -13.77
CA ASP A 464 -3.41 0.13 -14.91
C ASP A 464 -2.87 -1.31 -14.85
N GLY A 465 -2.03 -1.61 -13.86
CA GLY A 465 -1.73 -2.99 -13.46
C GLY A 465 -0.77 -3.72 -14.39
N ASN A 466 0.13 -2.99 -15.04
CA ASN A 466 1.20 -3.57 -15.87
C ASN A 466 2.16 -4.43 -15.02
N VAL A 467 2.93 -5.28 -15.72
CA VAL A 467 3.82 -6.27 -15.11
C VAL A 467 5.28 -5.91 -15.32
N ASN A 468 6.02 -5.80 -14.21
CA ASN A 468 7.43 -5.42 -14.18
C ASN A 468 7.72 -4.14 -14.95
N THR A 469 6.86 -3.14 -14.78
CA THR A 469 7.11 -1.78 -15.23
C THR A 469 8.43 -1.28 -14.63
N ILE A 470 9.41 -0.94 -15.46
CA ILE A 470 10.77 -0.62 -15.00
C ILE A 470 10.75 0.67 -14.17
N ASP A 471 9.93 1.64 -14.55
CA ASP A 471 9.70 2.88 -13.80
C ASP A 471 8.82 2.72 -12.54
N VAL A 472 8.30 1.51 -12.25
CA VAL A 472 7.73 1.12 -10.95
C VAL A 472 8.78 0.41 -10.09
N ILE A 473 9.60 -0.45 -10.70
CA ILE A 473 10.74 -1.10 -10.02
C ILE A 473 11.70 -0.03 -9.49
N MET A 474 11.94 1.02 -10.27
CA MET A 474 12.85 2.12 -9.93
C MET A 474 12.45 2.83 -8.61
N PRO A 475 11.31 3.50 -8.46
CA PRO A 475 10.94 4.13 -7.19
C PRO A 475 10.82 3.13 -6.03
N ALA A 476 10.51 1.85 -6.29
CA ALA A 476 10.46 0.82 -5.25
C ALA A 476 11.87 0.34 -4.80
N PHE A 477 12.91 0.45 -5.64
CA PHE A 477 14.21 -0.20 -5.40
C PHE A 477 14.87 0.06 -4.04
N PRO A 478 14.71 1.22 -3.36
CA PRO A 478 15.36 1.46 -2.08
C PRO A 478 15.02 0.43 -0.99
N VAL A 479 13.79 -0.10 -0.95
CA VAL A 479 13.46 -1.15 0.02
C VAL A 479 14.19 -2.46 -0.28
N TYR A 480 14.31 -2.82 -1.57
CA TYR A 480 15.03 -4.02 -1.99
C TYR A 480 16.52 -3.86 -1.74
N TRP A 481 17.08 -2.68 -2.02
CA TRP A 481 18.45 -2.34 -1.65
C TRP A 481 18.73 -2.54 -0.15
N VAL A 482 17.82 -2.07 0.72
CA VAL A 482 18.01 -2.14 2.17
C VAL A 482 17.80 -3.55 2.72
N LEU A 483 16.80 -4.29 2.25
CA LEU A 483 16.42 -5.58 2.83
C LEU A 483 17.08 -6.79 2.15
N ASP A 484 17.04 -6.89 0.83
CA ASP A 484 17.75 -7.92 0.04
C ASP A 484 17.93 -7.47 -1.42
N PRO A 485 19.13 -6.98 -1.79
CA PRO A 485 19.39 -6.44 -3.13
C PRO A 485 19.18 -7.43 -4.28
N ASN A 486 19.12 -8.74 -4.02
CA ASN A 486 18.83 -9.73 -5.07
C ASN A 486 17.47 -9.51 -5.73
N TRP A 487 16.50 -8.91 -5.02
CA TRP A 487 15.18 -8.63 -5.56
C TRP A 487 15.22 -7.66 -6.75
N ILE A 488 16.23 -6.77 -6.82
CA ILE A 488 16.46 -5.91 -8.01
C ILE A 488 16.68 -6.78 -9.24
N ARG A 489 17.60 -7.75 -9.15
CA ARG A 489 17.86 -8.72 -10.23
C ARG A 489 16.63 -9.58 -10.52
N LEU A 490 15.97 -10.11 -9.50
CA LEU A 490 14.83 -11.02 -9.68
C LEU A 490 13.67 -10.38 -10.44
N MET A 491 13.44 -9.07 -10.27
CA MET A 491 12.39 -8.34 -11.00
C MET A 491 12.84 -7.88 -12.39
N LEU A 492 14.14 -7.59 -12.58
CA LEU A 492 14.66 -7.24 -13.90
C LEU A 492 14.89 -8.45 -14.79
N GLU A 493 15.18 -9.63 -14.24
CA GLU A 493 15.48 -10.84 -15.00
C GLU A 493 14.38 -11.23 -16.01
N PRO A 494 13.07 -11.17 -15.68
CA PRO A 494 12.01 -11.39 -16.66
C PRO A 494 12.09 -10.44 -17.87
N VAL A 495 12.45 -9.17 -17.64
CA VAL A 495 12.65 -8.15 -18.66
C VAL A 495 13.90 -8.46 -19.47
N MET A 496 15.03 -8.75 -18.81
CA MET A 496 16.31 -9.00 -19.48
C MET A 496 16.27 -10.23 -20.38
N ARG A 497 15.64 -11.32 -19.94
CA ARG A 497 15.42 -12.51 -20.79
C ARG A 497 14.58 -12.22 -22.02
N TYR A 498 13.57 -11.36 -21.89
CA TYR A 498 12.73 -10.95 -23.01
C TYR A 498 13.53 -10.11 -24.03
N LEU A 499 14.36 -9.18 -23.54
CA LEU A 499 15.24 -8.36 -24.37
C LEU A 499 16.34 -9.20 -25.05
N ASP A 500 17.00 -10.10 -24.32
CA ASP A 500 18.07 -10.98 -24.82
C ASP A 500 17.57 -11.98 -25.87
N ALA A 501 16.31 -12.43 -25.74
CA ALA A 501 15.64 -13.21 -26.77
C ALA A 501 15.40 -12.43 -28.08
N GLY A 502 15.76 -11.14 -28.15
CA GLY A 502 15.64 -10.29 -29.33
C GLY A 502 14.20 -10.00 -29.70
N ARG A 503 13.28 -10.01 -28.72
CA ARG A 503 11.84 -9.80 -28.96
C ARG A 503 11.45 -8.32 -29.05
N TRP A 504 12.31 -7.45 -28.53
CA TRP A 504 12.19 -5.99 -28.62
C TRP A 504 13.27 -5.41 -29.54
N HIS A 505 12.84 -4.59 -30.49
CA HIS A 505 13.68 -4.10 -31.59
C HIS A 505 13.79 -2.56 -31.63
N LEU A 506 13.11 -1.86 -30.72
CA LEU A 506 13.24 -0.40 -30.63
C LEU A 506 14.60 -0.03 -30.01
N PRO A 507 15.16 1.15 -30.35
CA PRO A 507 16.50 1.52 -29.91
C PRO A 507 16.60 1.91 -28.42
N TYR A 508 15.47 1.93 -27.71
CA TYR A 508 15.36 2.20 -26.29
C TYR A 508 14.72 1.00 -25.58
N THR A 509 14.93 0.86 -24.28
CA THR A 509 14.39 -0.27 -23.51
C THR A 509 12.86 -0.19 -23.37
N ILE A 510 12.25 -1.34 -23.19
CA ILE A 510 10.81 -1.49 -22.99
C ILE A 510 10.36 -0.91 -21.63
N HIS A 511 9.10 -0.49 -21.55
CA HIS A 511 8.46 -0.01 -20.32
C HIS A 511 8.09 -1.15 -19.35
N ASP A 512 7.37 -2.15 -19.84
CA ASP A 512 6.90 -3.30 -19.08
C ASP A 512 6.93 -4.58 -19.93
N ILE A 513 6.68 -5.74 -19.32
CA ILE A 513 6.58 -7.03 -20.04
C ILE A 513 5.15 -7.57 -20.07
N GLY A 514 4.15 -6.73 -19.84
CA GLY A 514 2.76 -7.13 -19.85
C GLY A 514 1.81 -5.98 -19.49
N SER A 515 0.88 -5.65 -20.40
CA SER A 515 -0.11 -4.58 -20.20
C SER A 515 -1.18 -4.88 -19.14
N HIS A 516 -1.22 -6.10 -18.61
CA HIS A 516 -2.16 -6.45 -17.56
C HIS A 516 -1.65 -7.66 -16.78
N TYR A 517 -1.48 -7.51 -15.47
CA TYR A 517 -1.15 -8.61 -14.58
C TYR A 517 -2.28 -9.65 -14.57
N PRO A 518 -1.96 -10.96 -14.60
CA PRO A 518 -0.64 -11.59 -14.42
C PRO A 518 0.03 -12.01 -15.75
N HIS A 519 -0.32 -11.34 -16.86
CA HIS A 519 0.17 -11.68 -18.19
C HIS A 519 1.47 -10.96 -18.53
N ALA A 520 2.60 -11.56 -18.16
CA ALA A 520 3.94 -11.13 -18.54
C ALA A 520 4.35 -11.70 -19.92
N ILE A 521 3.58 -11.38 -20.97
CA ILE A 521 3.74 -11.97 -22.31
C ILE A 521 4.65 -11.18 -23.27
N GLY A 522 5.11 -10.01 -22.84
CA GLY A 522 5.91 -9.09 -23.64
C GLY A 522 5.10 -8.30 -24.67
N HIS A 523 5.81 -7.52 -25.48
CA HIS A 523 5.27 -6.65 -26.54
C HIS A 523 5.96 -6.95 -27.87
N ASP A 524 5.77 -8.16 -28.38
CA ASP A 524 6.37 -8.59 -29.65
C ASP A 524 5.90 -7.71 -30.83
N ASP A 525 4.74 -7.07 -30.68
CA ASP A 525 4.18 -6.08 -31.59
C ASP A 525 4.93 -4.73 -31.58
N GLN A 526 5.84 -4.54 -30.63
CA GLN A 526 6.61 -3.32 -30.39
C GLN A 526 5.76 -2.15 -29.84
N GLU A 527 4.59 -2.44 -29.29
CA GLU A 527 3.62 -1.43 -28.83
C GLU A 527 3.53 -1.41 -27.30
N ALA A 528 4.61 -0.97 -26.65
CA ALA A 528 4.60 -0.61 -25.22
C ALA A 528 4.51 0.91 -25.04
N GLU A 529 4.20 1.37 -23.82
CA GLU A 529 4.18 2.81 -23.51
C GLU A 529 5.56 3.44 -23.77
N PRO A 530 5.65 4.49 -24.61
CA PRO A 530 6.95 5.03 -25.00
C PRO A 530 7.50 5.98 -23.93
N MET A 531 8.40 5.47 -23.08
CA MET A 531 9.23 6.26 -22.16
C MET A 531 10.74 6.06 -22.40
N PRO A 532 11.28 6.44 -23.59
CA PRO A 532 12.62 6.01 -24.02
C PRO A 532 13.77 6.34 -23.08
N ILE A 533 13.90 7.60 -22.65
CA ILE A 533 15.00 8.04 -21.79
C ILE A 533 14.79 7.57 -20.35
N GLU A 534 13.54 7.61 -19.89
CA GLU A 534 13.15 7.19 -18.54
C GLU A 534 13.64 5.77 -18.29
N GLU A 535 13.27 4.85 -19.18
CA GLU A 535 13.51 3.44 -18.94
C GLU A 535 14.94 3.03 -19.22
N CYS A 536 15.60 3.64 -20.22
CA CYS A 536 17.03 3.40 -20.43
C CYS A 536 17.83 3.87 -19.20
N GLY A 537 17.50 5.03 -18.63
CA GLY A 537 18.13 5.52 -17.42
C GLY A 537 17.86 4.59 -16.22
N ASN A 538 16.61 4.20 -16.00
CA ASN A 538 16.21 3.31 -14.92
C ASN A 538 16.96 1.99 -14.97
N LEU A 539 16.99 1.34 -16.13
CA LEU A 539 17.61 0.04 -16.31
C LEU A 539 19.11 0.07 -15.98
N LEU A 540 19.84 1.08 -16.47
CA LEU A 540 21.29 1.22 -16.23
C LEU A 540 21.60 1.53 -14.77
N ILE A 541 20.79 2.39 -14.13
CA ILE A 541 20.94 2.72 -12.71
C ILE A 541 20.65 1.51 -11.84
N LEU A 542 19.58 0.76 -12.13
CA LEU A 542 19.22 -0.45 -11.38
C LEU A 542 20.26 -1.57 -11.56
N ALA A 543 20.79 -1.74 -12.77
CA ALA A 543 21.86 -2.72 -13.03
C ALA A 543 23.12 -2.41 -12.21
N LEU A 544 23.58 -1.16 -12.22
CA LEU A 544 24.69 -0.74 -11.36
C LEU A 544 24.36 -0.88 -9.87
N SER A 545 23.12 -0.57 -9.48
CA SER A 545 22.68 -0.70 -8.09
C SER A 545 22.80 -2.15 -7.61
N TYR A 546 22.30 -3.11 -8.40
CA TYR A 546 22.45 -4.53 -8.08
C TYR A 546 23.93 -4.95 -7.97
N ALA A 547 24.76 -4.61 -8.97
CA ALA A 547 26.17 -4.99 -9.00
C ALA A 547 26.95 -4.42 -7.79
N ARG A 548 26.72 -3.15 -7.43
CA ARG A 548 27.34 -2.52 -6.25
C ARG A 548 26.82 -3.08 -4.94
N ALA A 549 25.53 -3.36 -4.85
CA ALA A 549 24.92 -3.83 -3.62
C ALA A 549 25.34 -5.27 -3.26
N THR A 550 25.50 -6.12 -4.27
CA THR A 550 25.81 -7.55 -4.08
C THR A 550 27.29 -7.88 -4.25
N GLY A 551 28.02 -7.07 -5.02
CA GLY A 551 29.37 -7.39 -5.50
C GLY A 551 29.39 -8.49 -6.56
N ASP A 552 28.22 -8.90 -7.07
CA ASP A 552 28.07 -9.90 -8.12
C ASP A 552 27.87 -9.21 -9.48
N THR A 553 28.80 -9.43 -10.39
CA THR A 553 28.75 -8.89 -11.75
C THR A 553 28.35 -9.93 -12.79
N ASP A 554 28.23 -11.22 -12.44
CA ASP A 554 28.03 -12.28 -13.42
C ASP A 554 26.73 -12.04 -14.21
N TRP A 555 25.66 -11.59 -13.53
CA TRP A 555 24.40 -11.23 -14.15
C TRP A 555 24.49 -9.98 -15.04
N THR A 556 25.19 -8.93 -14.59
CA THR A 556 25.33 -7.70 -15.39
C THR A 556 26.24 -7.91 -16.60
N ASP A 557 27.28 -8.74 -16.46
CA ASP A 557 28.22 -9.10 -17.52
C ASP A 557 27.52 -9.92 -18.61
N GLN A 558 26.57 -10.79 -18.24
CA GLN A 558 25.75 -11.55 -19.18
C GLN A 558 24.99 -10.63 -20.15
N TYR A 559 24.45 -9.51 -19.68
CA TYR A 559 23.62 -8.61 -20.47
C TYR A 559 24.31 -7.31 -20.88
N LEU A 560 25.64 -7.23 -20.78
CA LEU A 560 26.41 -6.01 -20.98
C LEU A 560 26.17 -5.36 -22.35
N GLU A 561 26.06 -6.16 -23.41
CA GLU A 561 25.78 -5.66 -24.77
C GLU A 561 24.40 -4.99 -24.88
N ILE A 562 23.39 -5.52 -24.16
CA ILE A 562 22.04 -4.93 -24.11
C ILE A 562 22.09 -3.58 -23.39
N PHE A 563 22.75 -3.52 -22.23
CA PHE A 563 22.94 -2.27 -21.50
C PHE A 563 23.69 -1.23 -22.34
N GLN A 564 24.71 -1.66 -23.08
CA GLN A 564 25.46 -0.76 -23.96
C GLN A 564 24.58 -0.11 -25.02
N ASN A 565 23.68 -0.86 -25.67
CA ASN A 565 22.76 -0.31 -26.67
C ASN A 565 21.91 0.83 -26.10
N TYR A 566 21.42 0.68 -24.87
CA TYR A 566 20.61 1.70 -24.22
C TYR A 566 21.44 2.87 -23.70
N ALA A 567 22.68 2.65 -23.28
CA ALA A 567 23.61 3.72 -22.97
C ALA A 567 23.94 4.56 -24.23
N ASP A 568 24.16 3.92 -25.38
CA ASP A 568 24.36 4.60 -26.66
C ASP A 568 23.11 5.43 -27.06
N TYR A 569 21.91 4.89 -26.85
CA TYR A 569 20.68 5.66 -27.05
C TYR A 569 20.62 6.93 -26.19
N LEU A 570 20.98 6.84 -24.90
CA LEU A 570 21.02 8.00 -24.02
C LEU A 570 22.05 9.03 -24.48
N VAL A 571 23.25 8.61 -24.90
CA VAL A 571 24.29 9.52 -25.43
C VAL A 571 23.75 10.35 -26.60
N ASP A 572 22.99 9.74 -27.49
CA ASP A 572 22.50 10.41 -28.70
C ASP A 572 21.25 11.28 -28.46
N ASN A 573 20.47 11.04 -27.40
CA ASN A 573 19.12 11.60 -27.24
C ASN A 573 18.86 12.42 -25.95
N SER A 574 19.86 12.60 -25.08
CA SER A 574 19.66 13.14 -23.72
C SER A 574 19.70 14.66 -23.55
N ILE A 575 20.14 15.42 -24.56
CA ILE A 575 20.24 16.90 -24.49
C ILE A 575 19.22 17.63 -25.35
N ASN A 576 18.87 17.10 -26.53
CA ASN A 576 17.76 17.64 -27.33
C ASN A 576 16.62 16.63 -27.25
N ILE A 577 15.99 16.59 -26.09
CA ILE A 577 15.01 15.57 -25.72
C ILE A 577 13.73 15.80 -26.53
N ALA A 578 13.39 14.82 -27.36
CA ALA A 578 12.10 14.80 -28.06
C ALA A 578 10.93 14.73 -27.07
N ASN A 579 9.77 15.23 -27.48
CA ASN A 579 8.55 15.20 -26.67
C ASN A 579 8.15 13.75 -26.34
N GLN A 580 8.36 13.35 -25.09
CA GLN A 580 8.12 11.98 -24.58
C GLN A 580 7.59 12.03 -23.14
N LEU A 581 7.10 10.89 -22.68
CA LEU A 581 6.69 10.71 -21.28
C LEU A 581 7.91 10.46 -20.39
N SER A 582 7.78 10.81 -19.11
CA SER A 582 8.60 10.34 -17.99
C SER A 582 7.70 9.53 -17.05
N SER A 583 8.28 8.92 -16.01
CA SER A 583 7.53 8.08 -15.04
C SER A 583 6.33 8.78 -14.38
N ASN A 584 6.24 10.10 -14.51
CA ASN A 584 5.02 10.84 -14.18
C ASN A 584 4.16 11.15 -15.41
N ASP A 585 3.70 10.11 -16.08
CA ASP A 585 2.82 10.17 -17.24
C ASP A 585 1.59 11.08 -17.06
N ALA A 586 1.05 11.15 -15.84
CA ALA A 586 -0.10 11.98 -15.48
C ALA A 586 0.14 13.50 -15.62
N ALA A 587 1.39 13.97 -15.68
CA ALA A 587 1.72 15.36 -15.99
C ALA A 587 1.89 15.62 -17.50
N GLY A 588 1.73 14.59 -18.32
CA GLY A 588 1.84 14.63 -19.77
C GLY A 588 3.28 14.67 -20.29
N PRO A 589 3.46 14.42 -21.61
CA PRO A 589 4.77 14.39 -22.22
C PRO A 589 5.38 15.78 -22.33
N LEU A 590 6.71 15.85 -22.31
CA LEU A 590 7.45 17.10 -22.36
C LEU A 590 8.76 16.92 -23.13
N ALA A 591 9.05 17.84 -24.05
CA ALA A 591 10.36 17.94 -24.68
C ALA A 591 11.33 18.67 -23.74
N ASN A 592 12.62 18.34 -23.77
CA ASN A 592 13.64 19.00 -22.93
C ASN A 592 13.27 19.07 -21.44
N GLU A 593 12.65 18.02 -20.91
CA GLU A 593 12.40 17.91 -19.48
C GLU A 593 13.73 17.77 -18.73
N THR A 594 14.04 18.72 -17.84
CA THR A 594 15.35 18.76 -17.15
C THR A 594 15.57 17.53 -16.28
N ASN A 595 14.56 17.08 -15.52
CA ASN A 595 14.71 15.93 -14.64
C ASN A 595 14.92 14.61 -15.41
N LEU A 596 14.43 14.53 -16.66
CA LEU A 596 14.70 13.42 -17.57
C LEU A 596 16.13 13.48 -18.13
N ALA A 597 16.63 14.68 -18.41
CA ALA A 597 18.04 14.90 -18.79
C ALA A 597 19.01 14.55 -17.63
N ILE A 598 18.66 14.89 -16.39
CA ILE A 598 19.39 14.49 -15.17
C ILE A 598 19.50 12.97 -15.10
N LYS A 599 18.37 12.26 -15.27
CA LYS A 599 18.37 10.79 -15.30
C LYS A 599 19.28 10.23 -16.38
N ALA A 600 19.24 10.79 -17.58
CA ALA A 600 20.07 10.33 -18.68
C ALA A 600 21.56 10.49 -18.39
N ALA A 601 21.99 11.64 -17.87
CA ALA A 601 23.38 11.87 -17.48
C ALA A 601 23.86 10.85 -16.43
N ILE A 602 23.03 10.60 -15.40
CA ILE A 602 23.31 9.63 -14.33
C ILE A 602 23.29 8.19 -14.86
N GLY A 603 22.36 7.84 -15.76
CA GLY A 603 22.29 6.51 -16.38
C GLY A 603 23.51 6.22 -17.27
N ILE A 604 23.97 7.20 -18.04
CA ILE A 604 25.20 7.12 -18.84
C ILE A 604 26.41 6.93 -17.92
N LYS A 605 26.52 7.73 -16.85
CA LYS A 605 27.61 7.60 -15.87
C LYS A 605 27.56 6.25 -15.16
N ALA A 606 26.37 5.78 -14.77
CA ALA A 606 26.17 4.48 -14.15
C ALA A 606 26.64 3.35 -15.07
N PHE A 607 26.35 3.41 -16.37
CA PHE A 607 26.86 2.43 -17.33
C PHE A 607 28.38 2.50 -17.49
N GLY A 608 28.98 3.71 -17.49
CA GLY A 608 30.43 3.86 -17.52
C GLY A 608 31.13 3.21 -16.33
N GLU A 609 30.57 3.34 -15.14
CA GLU A 609 31.04 2.67 -13.93
C GLU A 609 30.79 1.16 -13.96
N LEU A 610 29.64 0.71 -14.47
CA LEU A 610 29.28 -0.71 -14.58
C LEU A 610 30.19 -1.46 -15.57
N SER A 611 30.47 -0.84 -16.72
CA SER A 611 31.21 -1.44 -17.83
C SER A 611 32.73 -1.22 -17.77
N GLU A 612 33.20 -0.35 -16.88
CA GLU A 612 34.58 0.16 -16.84
C GLU A 612 35.01 0.86 -18.16
N ILE A 613 34.06 1.41 -18.92
CA ILE A 613 34.32 2.17 -20.15
C ILE A 613 34.26 3.68 -19.86
N ASP A 614 35.42 4.28 -19.59
CA ASP A 614 35.60 5.70 -19.22
C ASP A 614 34.87 6.72 -20.12
N ARG A 615 34.63 6.37 -21.39
CA ARG A 615 33.93 7.25 -22.34
C ARG A 615 32.52 7.59 -21.85
N TYR A 616 31.76 6.61 -21.36
CA TYR A 616 30.39 6.85 -20.91
C TYR A 616 30.42 7.71 -19.64
N SER A 617 31.27 7.38 -18.66
CA SER A 617 31.45 8.20 -17.46
C SER A 617 31.70 9.67 -17.78
N ARG A 618 32.62 9.95 -18.71
CA ARG A 618 32.91 11.31 -19.15
C ARG A 618 31.72 11.99 -19.84
N ILE A 619 31.00 11.29 -20.70
CA ILE A 619 29.83 11.87 -21.39
C ILE A 619 28.72 12.20 -20.39
N GLY A 620 28.48 11.33 -19.40
CA GLY A 620 27.53 11.61 -18.31
C GLY A 620 27.90 12.87 -17.53
N GLU A 621 29.19 13.01 -17.16
CA GLU A 621 29.73 14.22 -16.51
C GLU A 621 29.60 15.47 -17.41
N GLU A 622 29.94 15.37 -18.70
CA GLU A 622 29.81 16.48 -19.66
C GLU A 622 28.35 16.94 -19.80
N HIS A 623 27.39 16.01 -19.84
CA HIS A 623 25.96 16.34 -19.86
C HIS A 623 25.49 17.00 -18.56
N ALA A 624 25.95 16.52 -17.40
CA ALA A 624 25.62 17.14 -16.12
C ALA A 624 26.22 18.55 -15.98
N SER A 625 27.48 18.76 -16.38
CA SER A 625 28.10 20.09 -16.45
C SER A 625 27.33 21.03 -17.37
N LEU A 626 26.89 20.56 -18.54
CA LEU A 626 26.06 21.37 -19.45
C LEU A 626 24.73 21.80 -18.79
N LEU A 627 24.05 20.86 -18.14
CA LEU A 627 22.75 21.11 -17.50
C LEU A 627 22.86 22.08 -16.32
N PHE A 628 23.88 21.94 -15.48
CA PHE A 628 24.01 22.75 -14.27
C PHE A 628 25.05 23.87 -14.39
N GLU A 629 26.32 23.54 -14.60
CA GLU A 629 27.43 24.51 -14.55
C GLU A 629 27.37 25.52 -15.69
N GLU A 630 27.00 25.07 -16.90
CA GLU A 630 26.77 25.93 -18.07
C GLU A 630 25.36 26.54 -18.10
N GLY A 631 24.49 26.15 -17.16
CA GLY A 631 23.17 26.76 -16.94
C GLY A 631 22.10 26.40 -17.95
N LEU A 632 22.24 25.31 -18.71
CA LEU A 632 21.20 24.92 -19.69
C LEU A 632 19.89 24.52 -18.99
N GLY A 633 19.98 23.74 -17.91
CA GLY A 633 18.86 23.15 -17.18
C GLY A 633 18.41 23.96 -15.96
N THR A 634 18.93 25.16 -15.75
CA THR A 634 18.62 25.99 -14.58
C THR A 634 17.90 27.28 -14.95
N ASP A 635 17.42 28.01 -13.95
CA ASP A 635 17.00 29.40 -14.12
C ASP A 635 18.22 30.31 -14.39
N GLU A 636 17.98 31.57 -14.76
CA GLU A 636 19.03 32.54 -15.11
C GLU A 636 20.01 32.80 -13.97
N GLU A 637 19.55 32.72 -12.72
CA GLU A 637 20.36 32.94 -11.51
C GLU A 637 21.00 31.65 -10.97
N GLN A 638 20.78 30.50 -11.62
CA GLN A 638 21.25 29.16 -11.20
C GLN A 638 20.85 28.82 -9.76
N THR A 639 19.65 29.21 -9.35
CA THR A 639 19.07 28.93 -8.04
C THR A 639 18.42 27.54 -7.97
N HIS A 640 17.96 26.99 -9.08
CA HIS A 640 17.34 25.66 -9.14
C HIS A 640 17.30 25.09 -10.56
N PHE A 641 16.99 23.79 -10.67
CA PHE A 641 16.67 23.18 -11.97
C PHE A 641 15.26 23.57 -12.45
N VAL A 642 15.15 23.99 -13.71
CA VAL A 642 13.85 24.32 -14.31
C VAL A 642 13.09 23.07 -14.72
N LEU A 643 11.78 23.16 -14.92
CA LEU A 643 10.99 22.03 -15.46
C LEU A 643 11.42 21.70 -16.90
N GLN A 644 11.57 22.73 -17.74
CA GLN A 644 11.84 22.58 -19.17
C GLN A 644 12.84 23.62 -19.65
N TYR A 645 13.93 23.17 -20.26
CA TYR A 645 14.94 24.04 -20.85
C TYR A 645 14.79 24.22 -22.37
N PRO A 646 15.29 25.33 -22.94
CA PRO A 646 15.61 26.59 -22.28
C PRO A 646 14.37 27.50 -22.16
N ASP A 647 13.21 27.05 -22.65
CA ASP A 647 12.07 27.93 -22.96
C ASP A 647 11.25 28.39 -21.72
N TYR A 648 11.44 27.76 -20.55
CA TYR A 648 10.67 28.04 -19.34
C TYR A 648 11.56 28.34 -18.11
N PRO A 649 12.33 29.45 -18.12
CA PRO A 649 13.33 29.74 -17.09
C PRO A 649 12.76 30.03 -15.69
N GLU A 650 11.46 30.31 -15.57
CA GLU A 650 10.75 30.56 -14.29
C GLU A 650 10.06 29.29 -13.73
N SER A 651 10.20 28.16 -14.43
CA SER A 651 9.56 26.90 -14.05
C SER A 651 10.44 26.07 -13.13
N TRP A 652 9.89 25.04 -12.49
CA TRP A 652 10.67 24.12 -11.66
C TRP A 652 10.01 22.75 -11.64
N LYS A 653 10.82 21.69 -11.54
CA LYS A 653 10.39 20.30 -11.30
C LYS A 653 11.34 19.63 -10.33
N THR A 654 10.81 18.91 -9.35
CA THR A 654 11.63 18.24 -8.36
C THR A 654 12.68 17.33 -9.01
N PRO A 655 13.98 17.51 -8.70
CA PRO A 655 15.06 16.78 -9.36
C PRO A 655 15.30 15.44 -8.66
N TYR A 656 14.24 14.64 -8.48
CA TYR A 656 14.32 13.39 -7.71
C TYR A 656 15.30 12.38 -8.31
N ASN A 657 15.62 12.49 -9.61
CA ASN A 657 16.62 11.65 -10.25
C ASN A 657 18.07 11.94 -9.78
N LEU A 658 18.31 12.96 -8.94
CA LEU A 658 19.58 13.13 -8.24
C LEU A 658 19.81 12.06 -7.15
N PHE A 659 18.75 11.44 -6.62
CA PHE A 659 18.91 10.47 -5.53
C PHE A 659 19.83 9.29 -5.88
N PRO A 660 19.70 8.61 -7.05
CA PRO A 660 20.64 7.56 -7.42
C PRO A 660 22.09 8.04 -7.57
N ASP A 661 22.33 9.30 -7.97
CA ASP A 661 23.69 9.88 -8.01
C ASP A 661 24.32 9.91 -6.62
N VAL A 662 23.55 10.33 -5.62
CA VAL A 662 23.94 10.40 -4.21
C VAL A 662 24.09 9.00 -3.61
N LEU A 663 23.10 8.12 -3.79
CA LEU A 663 23.11 6.76 -3.24
C LEU A 663 24.33 5.98 -3.72
N LEU A 664 24.60 6.05 -5.02
CA LEU A 664 25.69 5.31 -5.65
C LEU A 664 27.03 6.08 -5.50
N GLY A 665 27.03 7.34 -5.09
CA GLY A 665 28.25 8.15 -4.99
C GLY A 665 28.93 8.34 -6.35
N LEU A 666 28.13 8.52 -7.41
CA LEU A 666 28.61 8.69 -8.78
C LEU A 666 29.25 10.07 -9.00
N ASN A 667 28.82 11.07 -8.21
CA ASN A 667 29.25 12.47 -8.31
C ASN A 667 29.10 13.02 -9.73
N THR A 668 28.03 12.63 -10.43
CA THR A 668 27.72 13.13 -11.77
C THR A 668 27.35 14.61 -11.70
N PHE A 669 26.58 15.00 -10.67
CA PHE A 669 26.27 16.39 -10.36
C PHE A 669 27.09 16.88 -9.17
N SER A 670 27.43 18.18 -9.18
CA SER A 670 28.22 18.79 -8.12
C SER A 670 27.40 18.99 -6.83
N ASN A 671 28.09 19.08 -5.68
CA ASN A 671 27.43 19.43 -4.41
C ASN A 671 26.74 20.80 -4.46
N ASP A 672 27.20 21.72 -5.31
CA ASP A 672 26.54 23.01 -5.51
C ASP A 672 25.16 22.82 -6.13
N ALA A 673 24.98 21.87 -7.07
CA ALA A 673 23.67 21.53 -7.63
C ALA A 673 22.70 21.02 -6.56
N ILE A 674 23.18 20.16 -5.66
CA ILE A 674 22.38 19.66 -4.52
C ILE A 674 22.00 20.83 -3.60
N LYS A 675 22.97 21.67 -3.25
CA LYS A 675 22.78 22.76 -2.29
C LYS A 675 21.77 23.80 -2.76
N VAL A 676 21.90 24.31 -3.99
CA VAL A 676 20.98 25.36 -4.48
C VAL A 676 19.55 24.83 -4.59
N ASN A 677 19.38 23.58 -5.04
CA ASN A 677 18.06 22.94 -5.07
C ASN A 677 17.49 22.72 -3.65
N SER A 678 18.32 22.27 -2.69
CA SER A 678 17.91 22.14 -1.29
C SER A 678 17.38 23.46 -0.71
N GLU A 679 18.09 24.57 -0.97
CA GLU A 679 17.66 25.91 -0.54
C GLU A 679 16.36 26.33 -1.23
N PHE A 680 16.22 26.09 -2.54
CA PHE A 680 15.04 26.44 -3.32
C PHE A 680 13.78 25.68 -2.86
N TYR A 681 13.85 24.36 -2.66
CA TYR A 681 12.66 23.55 -2.40
C TYR A 681 12.02 23.81 -1.03
N SER A 682 12.79 24.28 -0.06
CA SER A 682 12.23 24.82 1.19
C SER A 682 11.34 26.05 0.96
N THR A 683 11.53 26.80 -0.15
CA THR A 683 10.73 28.01 -0.46
C THR A 683 9.41 27.73 -1.18
N VAL A 684 9.29 26.59 -1.88
CA VAL A 684 8.10 26.16 -2.62
C VAL A 684 7.33 25.03 -1.93
N ARG A 685 7.70 24.72 -0.69
CA ARG A 685 7.06 23.71 0.17
C ARG A 685 5.59 24.04 0.45
N GLY A 686 4.72 23.05 0.24
CA GLY A 686 3.29 23.07 0.57
C GLY A 686 2.98 22.60 1.99
N GLU A 687 1.71 22.33 2.30
CA GLU A 687 1.26 21.91 3.65
C GLU A 687 1.71 20.47 3.99
N TYR A 688 1.77 19.59 2.98
CA TYR A 688 2.12 18.16 3.15
C TYR A 688 3.32 17.73 2.31
N GLY A 689 4.12 18.66 1.79
CA GLY A 689 5.26 18.35 0.93
C GLY A 689 5.43 19.31 -0.23
N VAL A 690 6.34 18.96 -1.13
CA VAL A 690 6.60 19.72 -2.36
C VAL A 690 5.87 19.04 -3.51
N ALA A 691 5.07 19.80 -4.26
CA ALA A 691 4.42 19.30 -5.48
C ALA A 691 5.47 18.86 -6.50
N LEU A 692 5.11 17.98 -7.44
CA LEU A 692 6.07 17.47 -8.43
C LEU A 692 6.76 18.57 -9.23
N ASP A 693 5.97 19.53 -9.71
CA ASP A 693 6.43 20.66 -10.50
C ASP A 693 5.41 21.81 -10.38
N ASN A 694 5.77 22.96 -10.95
CA ASN A 694 4.96 24.18 -10.83
C ASN A 694 3.63 24.18 -11.63
N ARG A 695 3.27 23.08 -12.31
CA ARG A 695 2.00 22.94 -13.06
C ARG A 695 0.87 22.33 -12.22
N GLN A 696 1.15 21.88 -11.00
CA GLN A 696 0.24 21.04 -10.21
C GLN A 696 0.38 21.27 -8.70
N ASP A 697 -0.60 20.79 -7.94
CA ASP A 697 -0.68 20.89 -6.47
C ASP A 697 -0.49 19.54 -5.76
N TRP A 698 0.02 18.54 -6.48
CA TRP A 698 0.18 17.18 -5.97
C TRP A 698 1.61 16.68 -6.12
N ALA A 699 1.98 15.78 -5.22
CA ALA A 699 3.29 15.19 -5.10
C ALA A 699 3.26 13.66 -5.17
N LYS A 700 4.46 13.10 -5.24
CA LYS A 700 4.74 11.67 -5.12
C LYS A 700 5.50 11.42 -3.81
N SER A 701 5.02 10.51 -2.96
CA SER A 701 5.60 10.33 -1.62
C SER A 701 6.99 9.68 -1.66
N ASP A 702 7.18 8.74 -2.58
CA ASP A 702 8.44 8.11 -2.94
C ASP A 702 9.48 9.14 -3.36
N TRP A 703 9.15 10.02 -4.33
CA TRP A 703 10.08 11.05 -4.81
C TRP A 703 10.36 12.13 -3.77
N ASN A 704 9.38 12.52 -2.95
CA ASN A 704 9.64 13.41 -1.82
C ASN A 704 10.64 12.81 -0.83
N MET A 705 10.60 11.50 -0.59
CA MET A 705 11.60 10.84 0.26
C MET A 705 12.97 10.66 -0.43
N TRP A 706 13.00 10.52 -1.75
CA TRP A 706 14.25 10.55 -2.53
C TRP A 706 14.93 11.92 -2.44
N LEU A 707 14.17 13.00 -2.51
CA LEU A 707 14.67 14.36 -2.28
C LEU A 707 15.14 14.55 -0.85
N ALA A 708 14.43 14.01 0.15
CA ALA A 708 14.90 14.02 1.54
C ALA A 708 16.26 13.34 1.69
N ALA A 709 16.50 12.24 0.96
CA ALA A 709 17.79 11.55 0.92
C ALA A 709 18.88 12.27 0.10
N THR A 710 18.50 13.28 -0.70
CA THR A 710 19.43 14.05 -1.55
C THR A 710 19.83 15.37 -0.89
N PHE A 711 18.90 16.04 -0.22
CA PHE A 711 19.05 17.42 0.26
C PHE A 711 19.72 17.54 1.63
N GLU A 712 20.06 18.79 2.00
CA GLU A 712 20.70 19.08 3.28
C GLU A 712 19.77 18.74 4.47
N GLU A 713 20.38 18.45 5.63
CA GLU A 713 19.70 17.91 6.81
C GLU A 713 18.45 18.70 7.24
N ASN A 714 18.46 20.04 7.19
CA ASN A 714 17.29 20.83 7.54
C ASN A 714 16.13 20.59 6.57
N THR A 715 16.41 20.60 5.26
CA THR A 715 15.40 20.37 4.23
C THR A 715 14.94 18.91 4.25
N ARG A 716 15.84 17.94 4.46
CA ARG A 716 15.47 16.53 4.71
C ARG A 716 14.39 16.41 5.78
N ASP A 717 14.59 17.04 6.93
CA ASP A 717 13.66 16.94 8.05
C ASP A 717 12.29 17.54 7.72
N GLU A 718 12.24 18.57 6.87
CA GLU A 718 10.98 19.11 6.34
C GLU A 718 10.21 18.09 5.51
N PHE A 719 10.87 17.40 4.57
CA PHE A 719 10.25 16.36 3.74
C PHE A 719 9.77 15.16 4.57
N VAL A 720 10.53 14.76 5.59
CA VAL A 720 10.13 13.69 6.53
C VAL A 720 8.90 14.10 7.33
N GLU A 721 8.89 15.33 7.86
CA GLU A 721 7.75 15.88 8.59
C GLU A 721 6.49 15.93 7.73
N ASP A 722 6.62 16.39 6.50
CA ASP A 722 5.54 16.56 5.53
C ASP A 722 4.86 15.24 5.17
N LEU A 723 5.66 14.22 4.85
CA LEU A 723 5.12 12.91 4.51
C LEU A 723 4.48 12.24 5.73
N TRP A 724 5.09 12.39 6.92
CA TRP A 724 4.49 11.90 8.16
C TRP A 724 3.15 12.58 8.44
N ALA A 725 3.08 13.91 8.25
CA ALA A 725 1.82 14.65 8.40
C ALA A 725 0.75 14.19 7.41
N PHE A 726 1.10 13.86 6.17
CA PHE A 726 0.16 13.29 5.19
C PHE A 726 -0.34 11.91 5.63
N MET A 727 0.57 11.06 6.08
CA MET A 727 0.27 9.71 6.56
C MET A 727 -0.68 9.73 7.76
N THR A 728 -0.52 10.70 8.68
CA THR A 728 -1.23 10.69 9.97
C THR A 728 -2.39 11.68 10.09
N ASN A 729 -2.78 12.38 9.02
CA ASN A 729 -3.76 13.47 9.11
C ASN A 729 -5.22 13.03 9.33
N GLY A 730 -5.54 11.73 9.17
CA GLY A 730 -6.90 11.20 9.31
C GLY A 730 -7.91 11.73 8.28
N LYS A 731 -7.46 12.32 7.16
CA LYS A 731 -8.33 12.84 6.08
C LYS A 731 -8.68 11.80 5.03
N HIS A 732 -8.02 10.65 5.04
CA HIS A 732 -8.19 9.56 4.08
C HIS A 732 -7.92 8.21 4.73
N ASN A 733 -8.35 7.15 4.06
CA ASN A 733 -8.33 5.79 4.61
C ASN A 733 -7.85 4.72 3.62
N TRP A 734 -7.12 5.15 2.59
CA TRP A 734 -6.53 4.25 1.61
C TRP A 734 -5.25 3.61 2.18
N PRO A 735 -4.88 2.36 1.80
CA PRO A 735 -3.49 1.93 1.81
C PRO A 735 -2.58 3.06 1.33
N PHE A 736 -1.40 3.17 1.94
CA PHE A 736 -0.57 4.37 1.88
C PHE A 736 -0.34 4.78 0.41
N SER A 737 -1.01 5.86 0.01
CA SER A 737 -0.97 6.34 -1.37
C SER A 737 0.37 6.98 -1.65
N ASP A 738 0.95 6.68 -2.81
CA ASP A 738 2.16 7.34 -3.26
C ASP A 738 1.88 8.59 -4.09
N ARG A 739 0.61 9.00 -4.28
CA ARG A 739 0.24 10.29 -4.86
C ARG A 739 -0.79 11.03 -4.02
N TYR A 740 -0.53 12.31 -3.73
CA TYR A 740 -1.35 13.11 -2.84
C TYR A 740 -1.23 14.62 -3.08
N VAL A 741 -2.25 15.37 -2.65
CA VAL A 741 -2.29 16.84 -2.75
C VAL A 741 -1.44 17.48 -1.65
N THR A 742 -0.48 18.32 -2.02
CA THR A 742 0.40 19.01 -1.06
C THR A 742 -0.17 20.33 -0.58
N ASP A 743 -0.88 21.06 -1.43
CA ASP A 743 -1.44 22.38 -1.13
C ASP A 743 -2.73 22.66 -1.94
N SER A 744 -3.31 23.85 -1.77
CA SER A 744 -4.61 24.19 -2.36
C SER A 744 -4.49 25.12 -3.59
N SER A 745 -3.30 25.26 -4.17
CA SER A 745 -3.03 26.17 -5.28
C SER A 745 -3.89 25.88 -6.53
N HIS A 746 -4.30 24.63 -6.74
CA HIS A 746 -5.20 24.23 -7.83
C HIS A 746 -6.61 23.85 -7.35
N GLY A 747 -6.95 24.20 -6.11
CA GLY A 747 -8.30 24.04 -5.55
C GLY A 747 -8.64 22.65 -5.02
N ASN A 748 -7.68 21.71 -5.02
CA ASN A 748 -7.84 20.42 -4.36
C ASN A 748 -7.68 20.55 -2.84
N VAL A 749 -8.07 19.51 -2.11
CA VAL A 749 -7.98 19.47 -0.65
C VAL A 749 -6.59 18.96 -0.24
N PRO A 750 -5.78 19.76 0.47
CA PRO A 750 -4.46 19.32 0.91
C PRO A 750 -4.53 18.11 1.84
N GLY A 751 -3.58 17.19 1.66
CA GLY A 751 -3.43 15.99 2.49
C GLY A 751 -4.38 14.85 2.12
N THR A 752 -5.02 14.90 0.95
CA THR A 752 -5.83 13.78 0.42
C THR A 752 -5.13 13.10 -0.75
N PRO A 753 -5.23 11.76 -0.88
CA PRO A 753 -4.61 11.02 -1.98
C PRO A 753 -5.34 11.27 -3.32
N ILE A 754 -4.63 11.09 -4.43
CA ILE A 754 -5.19 11.11 -5.79
C ILE A 754 -4.73 9.87 -6.55
N LEU A 755 -5.61 8.88 -6.75
CA LEU A 755 -5.29 7.56 -7.33
C LEU A 755 -4.11 6.88 -6.58
N CYS A 756 -3.42 5.92 -7.20
CA CYS A 756 -2.16 5.38 -6.70
C CYS A 756 -2.25 4.74 -5.30
N ARG A 757 -3.33 3.99 -5.09
CA ARG A 757 -3.60 3.18 -3.90
C ARG A 757 -2.73 1.92 -3.87
N ALA A 758 -2.13 1.64 -2.72
CA ALA A 758 -1.39 0.40 -2.41
C ALA A 758 -0.18 0.08 -3.32
N ARG A 759 0.32 1.02 -4.13
CA ARG A 759 1.42 0.72 -5.06
C ARG A 759 2.71 0.33 -4.32
N PRO A 760 3.54 -0.55 -4.90
CA PRO A 760 4.80 -0.97 -4.30
C PRO A 760 5.88 0.13 -4.29
N THR A 761 5.67 1.23 -5.04
CA THR A 761 6.55 2.40 -5.11
C THR A 761 6.82 3.05 -3.75
N VAL A 762 5.98 2.83 -2.73
CA VAL A 762 6.26 3.23 -1.34
C VAL A 762 7.53 2.57 -0.77
N GLY A 763 8.10 1.56 -1.44
CA GLY A 763 9.47 1.11 -1.20
C GLY A 763 10.50 2.25 -1.28
N GLY A 764 10.22 3.31 -2.03
CA GLY A 764 11.02 4.54 -2.10
C GLY A 764 11.14 5.28 -0.77
N HIS A 765 10.25 5.03 0.19
CA HIS A 765 10.35 5.61 1.53
C HIS A 765 11.62 5.14 2.28
N PHE A 766 12.27 4.06 1.83
CA PHE A 766 13.54 3.57 2.37
C PHE A 766 14.76 4.36 1.89
N ALA A 767 14.61 5.42 1.09
CA ALA A 767 15.73 6.17 0.51
C ALA A 767 16.79 6.63 1.52
N LEU A 768 16.40 7.14 2.69
CA LEU A 768 17.34 7.56 3.73
C LEU A 768 18.07 6.37 4.39
N LEU A 769 17.40 5.23 4.56
CA LEU A 769 18.05 3.98 5.00
C LEU A 769 19.01 3.44 3.95
N ALA A 770 18.68 3.57 2.65
CA ALA A 770 19.52 3.07 1.57
C ALA A 770 20.92 3.72 1.58
N LEU A 771 21.02 5.00 1.97
CA LEU A 771 22.30 5.71 2.17
C LEU A 771 23.20 5.09 3.26
N LYS A 772 22.65 4.25 4.14
CA LYS A 772 23.43 3.53 5.15
C LYS A 772 24.07 2.24 4.62
N GLY A 773 23.74 1.86 3.39
CA GLY A 773 24.31 0.73 2.68
C GLY A 773 23.28 -0.35 2.34
N PRO A 774 23.65 -1.23 1.39
CA PRO A 774 22.81 -2.34 0.95
C PRO A 774 22.73 -3.43 2.02
N ALA A 775 21.65 -4.20 2.03
CA ALA A 775 21.42 -5.32 2.96
C ALA A 775 21.75 -4.94 4.42
N SER A 776 21.31 -3.75 4.84
CA SER A 776 21.74 -3.13 6.10
C SER A 776 20.96 -3.63 7.33
N ILE A 777 19.94 -4.46 7.13
CA ILE A 777 19.19 -5.14 8.19
C ILE A 777 19.81 -6.51 8.48
N GLN A 778 20.34 -6.67 9.68
CA GLN A 778 21.09 -7.84 10.12
C GLN A 778 20.20 -9.05 10.37
N SER A 779 18.98 -8.84 10.87
CA SER A 779 18.04 -9.92 11.15
C SER A 779 17.75 -10.80 9.93
N LEU A 780 17.75 -10.19 8.74
CA LEU A 780 17.53 -10.86 7.45
C LEU A 780 18.79 -11.50 6.87
N SER A 781 19.97 -11.30 7.48
CA SER A 781 21.25 -11.77 6.95
C SER A 781 21.62 -13.21 7.36
N PHE A 782 20.91 -13.82 8.32
CA PHE A 782 21.28 -15.10 8.93
C PHE A 782 20.78 -16.36 8.19
N ASP A 783 19.79 -16.22 7.29
CA ASP A 783 19.14 -17.35 6.60
C ASP A 783 19.45 -17.42 5.10
N LYS A 784 20.70 -17.17 4.68
CA LYS A 784 21.10 -17.56 3.31
C LYS A 784 21.15 -19.08 3.23
N PRO A 785 20.26 -19.76 2.48
CA PRO A 785 20.43 -21.18 2.22
C PRO A 785 21.82 -21.39 1.61
N THR A 786 22.56 -22.33 2.18
CA THR A 786 23.93 -22.68 1.81
C THR A 786 23.99 -23.46 0.48
N GLY A 787 23.25 -23.00 -0.53
CA GLY A 787 23.15 -23.60 -1.87
C GLY A 787 24.13 -23.04 -2.91
N MET A 788 24.70 -21.84 -2.70
CA MET A 788 25.67 -21.25 -3.63
C MET A 788 27.09 -21.23 -3.04
N ARG A 789 27.71 -22.41 -2.93
CA ARG A 789 29.17 -22.51 -2.93
C ARG A 789 29.63 -22.86 -4.34
N HIS A 790 29.95 -21.86 -5.13
CA HIS A 790 30.93 -22.04 -6.19
C HIS A 790 32.25 -22.48 -5.53
N GLN A 791 32.59 -23.76 -5.71
CA GLN A 791 33.96 -24.24 -5.49
C GLN A 791 34.87 -23.53 -6.51
N LYS A 792 35.39 -22.35 -6.18
CA LYS A 792 36.60 -21.85 -6.83
C LYS A 792 37.80 -22.49 -6.14
N GLY A 793 38.46 -23.38 -6.88
CA GLY A 793 39.72 -24.00 -6.47
C GLY A 793 40.82 -22.96 -6.20
N ASN A 794 41.58 -23.26 -5.15
CA ASN A 794 42.85 -22.66 -4.74
C ASN A 794 43.70 -22.01 -5.86
N ALA A 795 44.10 -20.75 -5.66
CA ALA A 795 45.44 -20.37 -5.15
C ALA A 795 45.94 -19.03 -5.70
N SER A 796 46.08 -18.02 -4.85
CA SER A 796 47.26 -17.13 -4.88
C SER A 796 47.39 -16.32 -3.59
N ARG A 797 48.51 -16.55 -2.89
CA ARG A 797 49.03 -15.79 -1.75
C ARG A 797 49.16 -14.30 -2.09
N PHE A 798 48.70 -13.43 -1.20
CA PHE A 798 49.31 -12.11 -1.01
C PHE A 798 49.70 -11.90 0.46
N LYS A 799 50.99 -11.63 0.66
CA LYS A 799 51.61 -11.31 1.94
C LYS A 799 51.35 -9.84 2.26
N SER A 800 50.83 -9.59 3.45
CA SER A 800 50.78 -8.29 4.13
C SER A 800 52.19 -7.80 4.49
N HIS A 801 52.58 -6.60 4.08
CA HIS A 801 53.60 -5.77 4.75
C HIS A 801 53.08 -4.33 4.77
N GLY A 802 52.64 -3.87 5.94
CA GLY A 802 52.60 -2.44 6.25
C GLY A 802 53.94 -2.00 6.84
N PRO A 803 54.16 -0.69 7.02
CA PRO A 803 55.02 -0.22 8.08
C PRO A 803 54.31 0.76 9.02
N GLU A 804 54.60 0.59 10.30
CA GLU A 804 54.41 1.59 11.37
C GLU A 804 55.30 2.81 11.12
N LEU A 805 54.70 4.00 11.09
CA LEU A 805 54.96 5.14 12.00
C LEU A 805 53.96 6.27 11.75
#